data_AF-A0A1G7BXU9-F1
#
_entry.id   AF-A0A1G7BXU9-F1
#
_cell.length_a   1.000
_cell.length_b   1.000
_cell.length_c   1.000
_cell.angle_alpha   90.00
_cell.angle_beta   90.00
_cell.angle_gamma   90.00
#
_symmetry.space_group_name_H-M   'P 1'
#
loop_
_entity.id
_entity.type
_entity.pdbx_description
1 polymer ?
#
loop_
_entity_poly.entity_id
_entity_poly.type
_entity_poly.pdbx_seq_one_letter_code
_entity_poly.pdbx_strand_id
1 'polypeptide(L)'
;MEDLYPAGPSDVPATLTRPSSLYKRQAWLAVGSLALFVALYFALAGWFGWTAWRLISSALAGSEDVIVHVLVGGCSAFLCVFMLKALLFMERGGAPNHVELHPEEQPQLFAFLYRLADEAGAPRPHRVYLSARVNAAVFYDLSVLNLLFPSRKNLEIGLPLVNILTLSEFKAVLAHEFGHFAQRSMAIGSWVYIAQQIASHIISKRDALDKLLRVLSKFDLRVAWIGWLLSLIVWSIRSLLDTVFRLVVLAQRALSRQMEFQADLVAVSLTGSDELVHALHKLQAADEAWDRTLAFANSEYQQGRSVQDLFSIQTQVLERVTQILNDPSYGKVPPRRSDAPEQHRVFVSGFAQPPQMWSTHPANSDREENAKRLYLPAPHDARSAWLLFDEPAALRQRLTSDFFHGAQLEPVALEQSLRNLADRYDMLQYAPDYQGAYLGRSLTRHAEQAVELYQDASPATDLHGALQALYPLSLSQQLNQLRALEEERGMLQALRDKVYKASGGSIVFRGNSVSRRDLPRLIEQVTDEAEALRQEILGHDRCCRATHLAIAEQFGNGWPGYLTGLIEVLHYAEHSLADLRDAQGLLANVTSVVLADGKVSSRELKRLLQTANELHRVMAGIHDDKQLVVLDQALLTRLGIESWAASLEEFTLPQATNDNVNEWMQVIDGWGNSLAAQLSGLCSATLEQLLHSEAELARHLRQHSQPDAAPAPTQVPQRYTTLLPGQERKRQLKLDWWDRFQIADGALATGMRLLVAGLIVGAVLGFGSLTGVDTKVAVYNGLGTAVLVRIGDQMSVVGPYSSAEIKVGFASNTEVSARTLTGELIETFTPSVSNTGLHYVYNVAGASPLVAWTASYGNAAEEEPRFLGAPRWLDARADFFFSDPPESISSKSGGAQRRVLSGMGDGTPEEVLKLAGNEAQAQQIIRAHARWDEPNTANAGLWKTHAQALDAPGKAP
;
A
#
# COMPACT_ATOMS: atom_id res chain seq x y z
N MET A 1 -11.01 31.75 32.67
CA MET A 1 -10.07 31.26 31.65
C MET A 1 -8.67 31.02 32.22
N GLU A 2 -8.10 31.94 33.02
CA GLU A 2 -6.87 31.63 33.79
C GLU A 2 -7.00 30.38 34.67
N ASP A 3 -8.22 30.11 35.16
CA ASP A 3 -8.50 28.94 35.99
C ASP A 3 -8.39 27.59 35.26
N LEU A 4 -8.68 27.48 33.95
CA LEU A 4 -8.76 26.18 33.25
C LEU A 4 -7.57 25.88 32.33
N TYR A 5 -6.52 26.70 32.36
CA TYR A 5 -5.32 26.50 31.55
C TYR A 5 -4.15 26.07 32.44
N PRO A 6 -3.77 24.76 32.47
CA PRO A 6 -2.70 24.28 33.32
C PRO A 6 -1.38 25.03 33.07
N ALA A 7 -0.69 25.39 34.15
CA ALA A 7 0.58 26.10 34.07
C ALA A 7 1.68 25.21 33.46
N GLY A 8 2.52 25.80 32.60
CA GLY A 8 3.69 25.13 32.04
C GLY A 8 4.92 25.20 32.94
N PRO A 9 6.04 24.59 32.52
CA PRO A 9 7.33 24.71 33.21
C PRO A 9 7.87 26.15 33.18
N SER A 10 8.55 26.57 34.26
CA SER A 10 9.06 27.95 34.41
C SER A 10 10.28 28.27 33.53
N ASP A 11 11.19 27.30 33.35
CA ASP A 11 12.50 27.51 32.74
C ASP A 11 12.71 26.59 31.53
N VAL A 12 12.23 27.04 30.36
CA VAL A 12 12.33 26.28 29.10
C VAL A 12 13.47 26.83 28.25
N PRO A 13 14.50 26.02 27.90
CA PRO A 13 15.54 26.47 27.00
C PRO A 13 15.01 26.74 25.59
N ALA A 14 15.33 27.91 25.02
CA ALA A 14 14.93 28.29 23.66
C ALA A 14 15.49 27.37 22.54
N THR A 15 16.42 26.48 22.88
CA THR A 15 16.98 25.49 21.97
C THR A 15 16.25 24.15 22.01
N LEU A 16 15.37 23.91 22.99
CA LEU A 16 14.73 22.61 23.21
C LEU A 16 13.92 22.14 21.99
N THR A 17 13.16 23.05 21.39
CA THR A 17 12.28 22.78 20.24
C THR A 17 12.97 23.01 18.89
N ARG A 18 14.29 23.21 18.83
CA ARG A 18 15.00 23.40 17.56
C ARG A 18 15.19 22.08 16.81
N PRO A 19 14.86 22.00 15.50
CA PRO A 19 15.03 20.77 14.73
C PRO A 19 16.48 20.28 14.70
N SER A 20 16.66 18.99 14.98
CA SER A 20 17.97 18.32 14.96
C SER A 20 18.58 18.26 13.55
N SER A 21 19.89 18.01 13.46
CA SER A 21 20.57 17.79 12.17
C SER A 21 20.03 16.56 11.44
N LEU A 22 19.67 15.50 12.19
CA LEU A 22 19.02 14.29 11.66
C LEU A 22 17.65 14.60 11.07
N TYR A 23 16.82 15.39 11.75
CA TYR A 23 15.54 15.86 11.24
C TYR A 23 15.71 16.56 9.88
N LYS A 24 16.64 17.52 9.80
CA LYS A 24 16.91 18.28 8.57
C LYS A 24 17.35 17.37 7.43
N ARG A 25 18.23 16.40 7.70
CA ARG A 25 18.68 15.42 6.70
C ARG A 25 17.53 14.55 6.19
N GLN A 26 16.69 14.03 7.08
CA GLN A 26 15.54 13.21 6.68
C GLN A 26 14.51 14.02 5.90
N ALA A 27 14.29 15.28 6.26
CA ALA A 27 13.43 16.18 5.51
C ALA A 27 13.93 16.40 4.08
N TRP A 28 15.24 16.68 3.91
CA TRP A 28 15.84 16.80 2.58
C TRP A 28 15.80 15.51 1.76
N LEU A 29 15.97 14.34 2.40
CA LEU A 29 15.83 13.05 1.72
C LEU A 29 14.38 12.79 1.27
N ALA A 30 13.39 13.13 2.09
CA ALA A 30 11.98 13.00 1.73
C ALA A 30 11.61 13.95 0.58
N VAL A 31 12.02 15.21 0.63
CA VAL A 31 11.80 16.18 -0.46
C VAL A 31 12.52 15.76 -1.74
N GLY A 32 13.79 15.37 -1.63
CA GLY A 32 14.59 14.96 -2.79
C GLY A 32 14.06 13.70 -3.46
N SER A 33 13.65 12.69 -2.68
CA SER A 33 13.03 11.47 -3.22
C SER A 33 11.67 11.74 -3.86
N LEU A 34 10.84 12.59 -3.24
CA LEU A 34 9.55 12.99 -3.82
C LEU A 34 9.74 13.78 -5.11
N ALA A 35 10.66 14.75 -5.13
CA ALA A 35 10.98 15.53 -6.32
C ALA A 35 11.50 14.64 -7.46
N LEU A 36 12.36 13.65 -7.14
CA LEU A 36 12.82 12.65 -8.10
C LEU A 36 11.65 11.82 -8.67
N PHE A 37 10.73 11.35 -7.81
CA PHE A 37 9.56 10.61 -8.24
C PHE A 37 8.67 11.44 -9.19
N VAL A 38 8.36 12.68 -8.80
CA VAL A 38 7.54 13.59 -9.60
C VAL A 38 8.22 13.91 -10.94
N ALA A 39 9.52 14.21 -10.94
CA ALA A 39 10.28 14.48 -12.15
C ALA A 39 10.31 13.27 -13.09
N LEU A 40 10.60 12.07 -12.57
CA LEU A 40 10.61 10.83 -13.34
C LEU A 40 9.23 10.54 -13.95
N TYR A 41 8.17 10.74 -13.17
CA TYR A 41 6.80 10.53 -13.59
C TYR A 41 6.41 11.44 -14.76
N PHE A 42 6.64 12.76 -14.63
CA PHE A 42 6.33 13.70 -15.70
C PHE A 42 7.26 13.57 -16.90
N ALA A 43 8.53 13.19 -16.71
CA ALA A 43 9.45 12.91 -17.80
C ALA A 43 8.97 11.71 -18.64
N LEU A 44 8.53 10.62 -18.00
CA LEU A 44 7.96 9.45 -18.69
C LEU A 44 6.66 9.81 -19.42
N ALA A 45 5.73 10.51 -18.77
CA ALA A 45 4.48 10.93 -19.40
C ALA A 45 4.73 11.86 -20.60
N GLY A 46 5.61 12.85 -20.43
CA GLY A 46 6.03 13.77 -21.49
C GLY A 46 6.72 13.04 -22.65
N TRP A 47 7.58 12.07 -22.37
CA TRP A 47 8.22 11.25 -23.40
C TRP A 47 7.21 10.45 -24.23
N PHE A 48 6.24 9.80 -23.59
CA PHE A 48 5.20 9.08 -24.32
C PHE A 48 4.31 10.02 -25.13
N GLY A 49 3.98 11.19 -24.59
CA GLY A 49 3.25 12.23 -25.31
C GLY A 49 4.00 12.77 -26.54
N TRP A 50 5.29 13.07 -26.39
CA TRP A 50 6.14 13.52 -27.49
C TRP A 50 6.31 12.44 -28.57
N THR A 51 6.55 11.19 -28.15
CA THR A 51 6.67 10.03 -29.05
C THR A 51 5.39 9.81 -29.86
N ALA A 52 4.24 9.90 -29.19
CA ALA A 52 2.93 9.81 -29.84
C ALA A 52 2.74 10.89 -30.90
N TRP A 53 3.00 12.16 -30.53
CA TRP A 53 2.89 13.29 -31.45
C TRP A 53 3.81 13.11 -32.67
N ARG A 54 5.08 12.79 -32.44
CA ARG A 54 6.08 12.58 -33.50
C ARG A 54 5.67 11.47 -34.47
N LEU A 55 5.30 10.28 -33.98
CA LEU A 55 4.95 9.14 -34.83
C LEU A 55 3.59 9.30 -35.55
N ILE A 56 2.61 9.94 -34.92
CA ILE A 56 1.32 10.21 -35.57
C ILE A 56 1.51 11.27 -36.66
N SER A 57 2.31 12.32 -36.38
CA SER A 57 2.62 13.34 -37.39
C SER A 57 3.38 12.78 -38.60
N SER A 58 4.33 11.85 -38.39
CA SER A 58 5.05 11.20 -39.50
C SER A 58 4.15 10.28 -40.34
N ALA A 59 3.21 9.57 -39.69
CA ALA A 59 2.20 8.77 -40.40
C ALA A 59 1.30 9.65 -41.29
N LEU A 60 0.83 10.79 -40.77
CA LEU A 60 0.02 11.75 -41.53
C LEU A 60 0.79 12.41 -42.68
N ALA A 61 2.11 12.55 -42.56
CA ALA A 61 3.00 13.09 -43.59
C ALA A 61 3.34 12.08 -44.71
N GLY A 62 2.88 10.83 -44.63
CA GLY A 62 3.01 9.82 -45.70
C GLY A 62 4.27 8.95 -45.64
N SER A 63 4.78 8.64 -44.44
CA SER A 63 5.90 7.70 -44.25
C SER A 63 5.62 6.30 -44.82
N GLU A 64 6.63 5.58 -45.31
CA GLU A 64 6.49 4.20 -45.85
C GLU A 64 5.84 3.22 -44.84
N ASP A 65 6.07 3.41 -43.53
CA ASP A 65 5.58 2.54 -42.45
C ASP A 65 4.37 3.11 -41.67
N VAL A 66 3.36 3.63 -42.38
CA VAL A 66 2.15 4.25 -41.77
C VAL A 66 1.52 3.37 -40.68
N ILE A 67 1.37 2.07 -40.93
CA ILE A 67 0.72 1.14 -40.00
C ILE A 67 1.49 1.03 -38.69
N VAL A 68 2.81 0.92 -38.76
CA VAL A 68 3.68 0.80 -37.57
C VAL A 68 3.68 2.11 -36.78
N HIS A 69 3.78 3.25 -37.46
CA HIS A 69 3.73 4.56 -36.82
C HIS A 69 2.39 4.86 -36.13
N VAL A 70 1.27 4.51 -36.77
CA VAL A 70 -0.06 4.64 -36.15
C VAL A 70 -0.19 3.72 -34.94
N LEU A 71 0.28 2.47 -35.03
CA LEU A 71 0.18 1.50 -33.94
C LEU A 71 1.05 1.90 -32.74
N VAL A 72 2.33 2.20 -32.95
CA VAL A 72 3.25 2.59 -31.88
C VAL A 72 2.92 3.97 -31.32
N GLY A 73 2.54 4.91 -32.19
CA GLY A 73 2.07 6.24 -31.80
C GLY A 73 0.79 6.16 -30.97
N GLY A 74 -0.17 5.33 -31.38
CA GLY A 74 -1.40 5.05 -30.64
C GLY A 74 -1.16 4.41 -29.26
N CYS A 75 -0.27 3.41 -29.18
CA CYS A 75 0.16 2.82 -27.91
C CYS A 75 0.81 3.86 -26.98
N SER A 76 1.66 4.73 -27.53
CA SER A 76 2.32 5.79 -26.76
C SER A 76 1.32 6.85 -26.28
N ALA A 77 0.37 7.26 -27.13
CA ALA A 77 -0.71 8.18 -26.76
C ALA A 77 -1.56 7.60 -25.63
N PHE A 78 -1.90 6.32 -25.76
CA PHE A 78 -2.65 5.59 -24.75
C PHE A 78 -1.91 5.54 -23.40
N LEU A 79 -0.60 5.24 -23.38
CA LEU A 79 0.20 5.24 -22.15
C LEU A 79 0.29 6.64 -21.51
N CYS A 80 0.45 7.68 -22.33
CA CYS A 80 0.43 9.07 -21.86
C CYS A 80 -0.91 9.42 -21.18
N VAL A 81 -2.03 9.14 -21.85
CA VAL A 81 -3.38 9.36 -21.29
C VAL A 81 -3.57 8.53 -20.02
N PHE A 82 -3.13 7.27 -19.98
CA PHE A 82 -3.22 6.42 -18.80
C PHE A 82 -2.46 7.01 -17.60
N MET A 83 -1.25 7.54 -17.82
CA MET A 83 -0.51 8.23 -16.77
C MET A 83 -1.27 9.49 -16.32
N LEU A 84 -1.59 10.40 -17.24
CA LEU A 84 -2.22 11.68 -16.91
C LEU A 84 -3.63 11.54 -16.30
N LYS A 85 -4.37 10.48 -16.66
CA LYS A 85 -5.69 10.17 -16.09
C LYS A 85 -5.65 10.07 -14.56
N ALA A 86 -4.56 9.54 -13.99
CA ALA A 86 -4.40 9.37 -12.54
C ALA A 86 -4.43 10.71 -11.78
N LEU A 87 -4.18 11.84 -12.45
CA LEU A 87 -4.25 13.17 -11.87
C LEU A 87 -5.69 13.71 -11.75
N LEU A 88 -6.63 13.15 -12.52
CA LEU A 88 -8.01 13.65 -12.65
C LEU A 88 -9.02 12.90 -11.77
N PHE A 89 -8.78 11.62 -11.48
CA PHE A 89 -9.67 10.77 -10.66
C PHE A 89 -9.12 10.67 -9.24
N MET A 90 -9.32 11.72 -8.44
CA MET A 90 -8.91 11.74 -7.03
C MET A 90 -10.13 11.78 -6.13
N GLU A 91 -10.19 10.85 -5.18
CA GLU A 91 -11.21 10.87 -4.14
C GLU A 91 -10.95 12.08 -3.24
N ARG A 92 -11.97 12.93 -3.07
CA ARG A 92 -11.94 13.99 -2.07
C ARG A 92 -12.03 13.30 -0.72
N GLY A 93 -10.91 13.24 -0.01
CA GLY A 93 -10.88 12.72 1.35
C GLY A 93 -11.71 13.61 2.26
N GLY A 94 -12.96 13.22 2.50
CA GLY A 94 -13.76 13.67 3.62
C GLY A 94 -14.02 12.45 4.50
N ALA A 95 -13.70 12.54 5.78
CA ALA A 95 -14.00 11.48 6.72
C ALA A 95 -15.52 11.47 6.99
N PRO A 96 -16.24 10.36 6.74
CA PRO A 96 -17.71 10.37 6.70
C PRO A 96 -18.45 10.68 8.01
N ASN A 97 -17.80 10.76 9.17
CA ASN A 97 -18.49 10.74 10.49
C ASN A 97 -17.93 11.79 11.49
N HIS A 98 -17.48 12.95 11.04
CA HIS A 98 -16.97 14.01 11.92
C HIS A 98 -17.99 15.11 12.18
N VAL A 99 -18.13 15.54 13.43
CA VAL A 99 -18.96 16.69 13.82
C VAL A 99 -18.08 17.93 13.86
N GLU A 100 -18.31 18.90 12.96
CA GLU A 100 -17.61 20.19 12.99
C GLU A 100 -18.09 21.03 14.18
N LEU A 101 -17.15 21.65 14.90
CA LEU A 101 -17.43 22.61 15.96
C LEU A 101 -17.12 24.03 15.50
N HIS A 102 -17.97 24.96 15.92
CA HIS A 102 -17.75 26.38 15.69
C HIS A 102 -17.33 27.14 16.98
N PRO A 103 -16.52 28.22 16.87
CA PRO A 103 -16.09 29.02 18.03
C PRO A 103 -17.24 29.55 18.89
N GLU A 104 -18.37 29.86 18.28
CA GLU A 104 -19.59 30.30 18.95
C GLU A 104 -20.29 29.21 19.77
N GLU A 105 -20.11 27.93 19.42
CA GLU A 105 -20.71 26.79 20.11
C GLU A 105 -19.88 26.35 21.33
N GLN A 106 -18.56 26.52 21.26
CA GLN A 106 -17.60 26.04 22.28
C GLN A 106 -16.51 27.11 22.58
N PRO A 107 -16.90 28.31 23.04
CA PRO A 107 -15.96 29.43 23.23
C PRO A 107 -14.81 29.11 24.18
N GLN A 108 -15.04 28.30 25.22
CA GLN A 108 -14.00 27.93 26.19
C GLN A 108 -12.91 27.07 25.55
N LEU A 109 -13.31 26.03 24.80
CA LEU A 109 -12.41 25.16 24.06
C LEU A 109 -11.59 25.95 23.04
N PHE A 110 -12.22 26.78 22.22
CA PHE A 110 -11.51 27.55 21.20
C PHE A 110 -10.52 28.56 21.79
N ALA A 111 -10.85 29.20 22.91
CA ALA A 111 -9.93 30.08 23.60
C ALA A 111 -8.71 29.32 24.15
N PHE A 112 -8.92 28.12 24.69
CA PHE A 112 -7.85 27.22 25.12
C PHE A 112 -6.95 26.81 23.93
N LEU A 113 -7.55 26.39 22.80
CA LEU A 113 -6.82 25.99 21.59
C LEU A 113 -6.03 27.14 20.98
N TYR A 114 -6.58 28.36 20.94
CA TYR A 114 -5.89 29.53 20.40
C TYR A 114 -4.72 29.94 21.27
N ARG A 115 -4.89 29.94 22.60
CA ARG A 115 -3.77 30.19 23.51
C ARG A 115 -2.67 29.15 23.35
N LEU A 116 -3.03 27.87 23.26
CA LEU A 116 -2.08 26.79 23.07
C LEU A 116 -1.35 26.89 21.72
N ALA A 117 -2.05 27.26 20.65
CA ALA A 117 -1.45 27.51 19.34
C ALA A 117 -0.44 28.68 19.40
N ASP A 118 -0.83 29.77 20.05
CA ASP A 118 0.01 30.96 20.21
C ASP A 118 1.28 30.64 21.03
N GLU A 119 1.17 29.88 22.13
CA GLU A 119 2.30 29.42 22.96
C GLU A 119 3.21 28.42 22.21
N ALA A 120 2.64 27.54 21.38
CA ALA A 120 3.38 26.58 20.56
C ALA A 120 4.06 27.21 19.33
N GLY A 121 3.78 28.49 19.01
CA GLY A 121 4.22 29.13 17.78
C GLY A 121 3.59 28.49 16.52
N ALA A 122 2.39 27.95 16.67
CA ALA A 122 1.66 27.20 15.67
C ALA A 122 0.54 28.04 15.04
N PRO A 123 0.19 27.83 13.75
CA PRO A 123 -1.02 28.41 13.20
C PRO A 123 -2.26 27.85 13.90
N ARG A 124 -3.27 28.71 14.13
CA ARG A 124 -4.56 28.32 14.68
C ARG A 124 -5.29 27.33 13.75
N PRO A 125 -6.07 26.38 14.29
CA PRO A 125 -6.79 25.39 13.49
C PRO A 125 -7.82 26.06 12.58
N HIS A 126 -7.91 25.59 11.33
CA HIS A 126 -8.90 26.12 10.39
C HIS A 126 -10.33 25.69 10.77
N ARG A 127 -10.47 24.40 11.11
CA ARG A 127 -11.70 23.76 11.58
C ARG A 127 -11.35 22.77 12.68
N VAL A 128 -12.28 22.59 13.62
CA VAL A 128 -12.16 21.63 14.72
C VAL A 128 -13.29 20.62 14.58
N TYR A 129 -12.96 19.33 14.64
CA TYR A 129 -13.89 18.22 14.46
C TYR A 129 -13.90 17.32 15.68
N LEU A 130 -15.06 16.81 16.05
CA LEU A 130 -15.22 15.76 17.05
C LEU A 130 -15.34 14.39 16.40
N SER A 131 -14.78 13.37 17.07
CA SER A 131 -14.89 11.98 16.64
C SER A 131 -15.14 11.01 17.80
N ALA A 132 -15.65 9.83 17.45
CA ALA A 132 -15.85 8.69 18.34
C ALA A 132 -14.60 7.78 18.40
N ARG A 133 -13.40 8.36 18.29
CA ARG A 133 -12.12 7.65 18.37
C ARG A 133 -11.39 8.09 19.63
N VAL A 134 -10.69 7.19 20.29
CA VAL A 134 -9.66 7.60 21.26
C VAL A 134 -8.50 8.16 20.43
N ASN A 135 -8.59 9.42 20.01
CA ASN A 135 -7.58 10.06 19.14
C ASN A 135 -7.62 11.59 19.25
N ALA A 136 -6.49 12.26 19.04
CA ALA A 136 -6.44 13.66 18.62
C ALA A 136 -5.46 13.74 17.46
N ALA A 137 -5.86 14.37 16.35
CA ALA A 137 -5.06 14.32 15.13
C ALA A 137 -5.17 15.59 14.30
N VAL A 138 -4.04 16.01 13.73
CA VAL A 138 -4.00 17.02 12.67
C VAL A 138 -4.24 16.37 11.31
N PHE A 139 -5.23 16.86 10.56
CA PHE A 139 -5.46 16.45 9.18
C PHE A 139 -5.66 17.66 8.26
N TYR A 140 -5.72 17.42 6.95
CA TYR A 140 -5.83 18.47 5.93
C TYR A 140 -6.81 18.07 4.85
N ASP A 141 -7.47 19.07 4.26
CA ASP A 141 -8.25 18.87 3.05
C ASP A 141 -7.31 18.45 1.92
N LEU A 142 -7.69 17.42 1.17
CA LEU A 142 -6.87 16.86 0.11
C LEU A 142 -7.27 17.44 -1.25
N SER A 143 -6.30 17.99 -1.97
CA SER A 143 -6.45 18.48 -3.34
C SER A 143 -5.12 18.41 -4.09
N VAL A 144 -5.14 18.21 -5.40
CA VAL A 144 -3.93 18.26 -6.27
C VAL A 144 -3.25 19.62 -6.19
N LEU A 145 -4.05 20.69 -6.02
CA LEU A 145 -3.54 22.05 -5.83
C LEU A 145 -2.64 22.15 -4.59
N ASN A 146 -2.80 21.25 -3.61
CA ASN A 146 -1.99 21.24 -2.40
C ASN A 146 -0.55 20.71 -2.63
N LEU A 147 -0.22 20.18 -3.82
CA LEU A 147 1.18 19.96 -4.23
C LEU A 147 1.93 21.28 -4.48
N LEU A 148 1.20 22.35 -4.81
CA LEU A 148 1.76 23.67 -5.13
C LEU A 148 1.49 24.70 -4.03
N PHE A 149 0.41 24.53 -3.27
CA PHE A 149 -0.01 25.44 -2.20
C PHE A 149 -0.15 24.71 -0.84
N PRO A 150 0.18 25.34 0.30
CA PRO A 150 -0.02 24.72 1.61
C PRO A 150 -1.50 24.43 1.88
N SER A 151 -1.83 23.23 2.35
CA SER A 151 -3.18 22.89 2.81
C SER A 151 -3.51 23.54 4.16
N ARG A 152 -4.79 23.83 4.38
CA ARG A 152 -5.28 24.27 5.69
C ARG A 152 -5.32 23.07 6.63
N LYS A 153 -4.90 23.28 7.87
CA LYS A 153 -4.82 22.24 8.90
C LYS A 153 -6.08 22.27 9.76
N ASN A 154 -6.75 21.13 9.84
CA ASN A 154 -7.90 20.88 10.69
C ASN A 154 -7.45 20.06 11.91
N LEU A 155 -8.14 20.23 13.03
CA LEU A 155 -7.88 19.48 14.25
C LEU A 155 -9.05 18.53 14.51
N GLU A 156 -8.76 17.26 14.76
CA GLU A 156 -9.71 16.30 15.28
C GLU A 156 -9.48 16.09 16.78
N ILE A 157 -10.56 16.09 17.56
CA ILE A 157 -10.57 15.77 18.98
C ILE A 157 -11.56 14.63 19.21
N GLY A 158 -11.04 13.47 19.58
CA GLY A 158 -11.82 12.33 19.97
C GLY A 158 -12.39 12.49 21.38
N LEU A 159 -13.69 12.44 21.56
CA LEU A 159 -14.28 12.54 22.90
C LEU A 159 -13.94 11.35 23.84
N PRO A 160 -13.71 10.12 23.35
CA PRO A 160 -13.27 9.02 24.23
C PRO A 160 -11.91 9.27 24.89
N LEU A 161 -11.06 10.10 24.28
CA LEU A 161 -9.80 10.60 24.86
C LEU A 161 -10.08 11.59 25.99
N VAL A 162 -10.94 12.58 25.73
CA VAL A 162 -11.34 13.62 26.70
C VAL A 162 -11.92 13.00 27.97
N ASN A 163 -12.64 11.88 27.81
CA ASN A 163 -13.28 11.19 28.92
C ASN A 163 -12.31 10.57 29.94
N ILE A 164 -11.08 10.24 29.53
CA ILE A 164 -10.09 9.58 30.38
C ILE A 164 -9.01 10.56 30.88
N LEU A 165 -8.67 11.57 30.10
CA LEU A 165 -7.57 12.47 30.40
C LEU A 165 -7.94 13.60 31.37
N THR A 166 -6.95 13.99 32.17
CA THR A 166 -6.97 15.21 32.98
C THR A 166 -6.66 16.44 32.11
N LEU A 167 -6.83 17.66 32.65
CA LEU A 167 -6.52 18.90 31.93
C LEU A 167 -5.04 18.97 31.52
N SER A 168 -4.10 18.62 32.41
CA SER A 168 -2.67 18.66 32.07
C SER A 168 -2.29 17.63 30.99
N GLU A 169 -2.82 16.41 31.09
CA GLU A 169 -2.58 15.35 30.11
C GLU A 169 -3.21 15.71 28.75
N PHE A 170 -4.43 16.25 28.75
CA PHE A 170 -5.10 16.70 27.52
C PHE A 170 -4.38 17.89 26.88
N LYS A 171 -3.90 18.84 27.68
CA LYS A 171 -3.01 19.92 27.20
C LYS A 171 -1.77 19.34 26.55
N ALA A 172 -1.15 18.30 27.13
CA ALA A 172 0.07 17.70 26.58
C ALA A 172 -0.18 17.00 25.24
N VAL A 173 -1.28 16.27 25.10
CA VAL A 173 -1.69 15.65 23.82
C VAL A 173 -1.97 16.72 22.77
N LEU A 174 -2.75 17.75 23.08
CA LEU A 174 -3.00 18.84 22.14
C LEU A 174 -1.72 19.63 21.80
N ALA A 175 -0.83 19.84 22.76
CA ALA A 175 0.44 20.53 22.54
C ALA A 175 1.34 19.73 21.58
N HIS A 176 1.31 18.40 21.65
CA HIS A 176 1.96 17.52 20.68
C HIS A 176 1.36 17.71 19.28
N GLU A 177 0.02 17.70 19.14
CA GLU A 177 -0.65 17.99 17.87
C GLU A 177 -0.28 19.39 17.33
N PHE A 178 -0.24 20.41 18.18
CA PHE A 178 0.22 21.75 17.81
C PHE A 178 1.70 21.81 17.44
N GLY A 179 2.51 20.90 17.98
CA GLY A 179 3.87 20.62 17.49
C GLY A 179 3.88 20.25 16.01
N HIS A 180 2.93 19.45 15.53
CA HIS A 180 2.74 19.20 14.09
C HIS A 180 2.20 20.44 13.35
N PHE A 181 1.36 21.26 13.97
CA PHE A 181 0.93 22.53 13.36
C PHE A 181 2.11 23.48 13.08
N ALA A 182 3.06 23.61 14.00
CA ALA A 182 4.24 24.47 13.83
C ALA A 182 5.26 23.93 12.81
N GLN A 183 5.31 22.60 12.61
CA GLN A 183 6.26 21.98 11.69
C GLN A 183 5.92 22.21 10.22
N ARG A 184 6.83 22.87 9.48
CA ARG A 184 6.72 23.05 8.01
C ARG A 184 6.83 21.73 7.24
N SER A 185 7.55 20.74 7.78
CA SER A 185 7.72 19.42 7.17
C SER A 185 6.43 18.60 7.10
N MET A 186 5.36 18.99 7.81
CA MET A 186 4.03 18.37 7.65
C MET A 186 3.51 18.45 6.22
N ALA A 187 3.85 19.51 5.47
CA ALA A 187 3.47 19.62 4.06
C ALA A 187 4.05 18.46 3.22
N ILE A 188 5.23 17.95 3.59
CA ILE A 188 5.86 16.81 2.92
C ILE A 188 4.99 15.56 3.08
N GLY A 189 4.42 15.32 4.26
CA GLY A 189 3.48 14.21 4.48
C GLY A 189 2.26 14.29 3.56
N SER A 190 1.67 15.49 3.44
CA SER A 190 0.56 15.76 2.51
C SER A 190 0.94 15.50 1.05
N TRP A 191 2.09 15.99 0.60
CA TRP A 191 2.56 15.77 -0.76
C TRP A 191 2.86 14.30 -1.06
N VAL A 192 3.44 13.58 -0.10
CA VAL A 192 3.69 12.13 -0.22
C VAL A 192 2.38 11.36 -0.28
N TYR A 193 1.37 11.74 0.51
CA TYR A 193 0.05 11.12 0.44
C TYR A 193 -0.63 11.34 -0.93
N ILE A 194 -0.55 12.56 -1.47
CA ILE A 194 -1.06 12.85 -2.83
C ILE A 194 -0.30 12.01 -3.87
N ALA A 195 1.03 11.92 -3.76
CA ALA A 195 1.83 11.07 -4.63
C ALA A 195 1.48 9.57 -4.46
N GLN A 196 1.12 9.13 -3.25
CA GLN A 196 0.63 7.77 -2.98
C GLN A 196 -0.69 7.50 -3.69
N GLN A 197 -1.64 8.44 -3.66
CA GLN A 197 -2.92 8.33 -4.35
C GLN A 197 -2.71 8.22 -5.87
N ILE A 198 -1.81 9.02 -6.43
CA ILE A 198 -1.42 8.95 -7.84
C ILE A 198 -0.79 7.59 -8.16
N ALA A 199 0.20 7.16 -7.36
CA ALA A 199 0.88 5.87 -7.53
C ALA A 199 -0.10 4.70 -7.43
N SER A 200 -1.00 4.71 -6.44
CA SER A 200 -2.01 3.67 -6.23
C SER A 200 -3.01 3.59 -7.38
N HIS A 201 -3.46 4.73 -7.93
CA HIS A 201 -4.35 4.71 -9.11
C HIS A 201 -3.67 4.09 -10.34
N ILE A 202 -2.34 4.23 -10.47
CA ILE A 202 -1.57 3.66 -11.59
C ILE A 202 -1.23 2.18 -11.37
N ILE A 203 -0.92 1.81 -10.13
CA ILE A 203 -0.44 0.46 -9.74
C ILE A 203 -1.61 -0.48 -9.44
N SER A 204 -2.65 -0.01 -8.74
CA SER A 204 -3.65 -0.85 -8.07
C SER A 204 -5.00 -0.93 -8.79
N LYS A 205 -5.47 0.12 -9.48
CA LYS A 205 -6.73 0.04 -10.24
C LYS A 205 -6.51 -0.69 -11.58
N ARG A 206 -6.77 -2.00 -11.58
CA ARG A 206 -6.79 -2.88 -12.76
C ARG A 206 -8.00 -2.60 -13.65
N ASP A 207 -8.07 -1.40 -14.19
CA ASP A 207 -9.16 -0.99 -15.08
C ASP A 207 -8.87 -1.38 -16.54
N ALA A 208 -9.71 -0.86 -17.44
CA ALA A 208 -9.83 -1.12 -18.89
C ALA A 208 -8.55 -1.50 -19.66
N LEU A 209 -7.38 -1.00 -19.28
CA LEU A 209 -6.08 -1.38 -19.86
C LEU A 209 -5.77 -2.87 -19.70
N ASP A 210 -5.90 -3.42 -18.49
CA ASP A 210 -5.60 -4.83 -18.23
C ASP A 210 -6.66 -5.76 -18.85
N LYS A 211 -7.88 -5.23 -19.08
CA LYS A 211 -8.95 -5.92 -19.81
C LYS A 211 -8.67 -5.92 -21.32
N LEU A 212 -8.27 -4.78 -21.88
CA LEU A 212 -7.89 -4.63 -23.29
C LEU A 212 -6.66 -5.47 -23.62
N LEU A 213 -5.63 -5.48 -22.76
CA LEU A 213 -4.46 -6.34 -22.90
C LEU A 213 -4.82 -7.82 -22.87
N ARG A 214 -5.69 -8.24 -21.93
CA ARG A 214 -6.16 -9.63 -21.89
C ARG A 214 -6.94 -10.04 -23.13
N VAL A 215 -7.75 -9.13 -23.68
CA VAL A 215 -8.47 -9.35 -24.93
C VAL A 215 -7.48 -9.48 -26.09
N LEU A 216 -6.54 -8.54 -26.23
CA LEU A 216 -5.51 -8.54 -27.28
C LEU A 216 -4.59 -9.77 -27.20
N SER A 217 -4.24 -10.21 -26.00
CA SER A 217 -3.40 -11.39 -25.73
C SER A 217 -4.13 -12.73 -25.90
N LYS A 218 -5.46 -12.73 -26.05
CA LYS A 218 -6.28 -13.93 -26.31
C LYS A 218 -6.78 -14.03 -27.76
N PHE A 219 -6.53 -13.03 -28.60
CA PHE A 219 -6.74 -13.09 -30.05
C PHE A 219 -5.69 -13.99 -30.73
N ASP A 220 -5.81 -14.18 -32.05
CA ASP A 220 -4.88 -14.95 -32.90
C ASP A 220 -3.40 -14.67 -32.54
N LEU A 221 -2.56 -15.72 -32.60
CA LEU A 221 -1.14 -15.73 -32.21
C LEU A 221 -0.34 -14.59 -32.87
N ARG A 222 -0.78 -14.15 -34.06
CA ARG A 222 -0.20 -13.05 -34.85
C ARG A 222 -0.29 -11.67 -34.19
N VAL A 223 -1.24 -11.47 -33.26
CA VAL A 223 -1.47 -10.19 -32.55
C VAL A 223 -1.15 -10.32 -31.06
N ALA A 224 -1.24 -11.54 -30.51
CA ALA A 224 -1.01 -11.80 -29.08
C ALA A 224 0.37 -11.34 -28.58
N TRP A 225 1.41 -11.43 -29.40
CA TRP A 225 2.76 -10.98 -29.04
C TRP A 225 2.85 -9.46 -28.79
N ILE A 226 2.04 -8.65 -29.47
CA ILE A 226 1.94 -7.20 -29.24
C ILE A 226 1.33 -6.95 -27.84
N GLY A 227 0.28 -7.72 -27.50
CA GLY A 227 -0.33 -7.67 -26.18
C GLY A 227 0.64 -8.10 -25.06
N TRP A 228 1.46 -9.12 -25.28
CA TRP A 228 2.49 -9.54 -24.33
C TRP A 228 3.59 -8.50 -24.15
N LEU A 229 4.08 -7.92 -25.25
CA LEU A 229 5.08 -6.86 -25.22
C LEU A 229 4.55 -5.62 -24.50
N LEU A 230 3.33 -5.16 -24.82
CA LEU A 230 2.71 -4.03 -24.15
C LEU A 230 2.46 -4.31 -22.66
N SER A 231 2.06 -5.53 -22.31
CA SER A 231 1.89 -5.95 -20.91
C SER A 231 3.22 -5.91 -20.15
N LEU A 232 4.32 -6.32 -20.78
CA LEU A 232 5.66 -6.26 -20.20
C LEU A 232 6.12 -4.81 -19.97
N ILE A 233 5.83 -3.90 -20.92
CA ILE A 233 6.12 -2.46 -20.79
C ILE A 233 5.30 -1.83 -19.67
N VAL A 234 4.00 -2.12 -19.59
CA VAL A 234 3.14 -1.61 -18.51
C VAL A 234 3.62 -2.14 -17.15
N TRP A 235 3.97 -3.42 -17.07
CA TRP A 235 4.54 -4.01 -15.86
C TRP A 235 5.87 -3.33 -15.47
N SER A 236 6.76 -3.04 -16.43
CA SER A 236 8.04 -2.39 -16.13
C SER A 236 7.87 -0.96 -15.64
N ILE A 237 6.97 -0.17 -16.25
CA ILE A 237 6.65 1.19 -15.79
C ILE A 237 6.05 1.16 -14.38
N ARG A 238 5.05 0.30 -14.12
CA ARG A 238 4.45 0.14 -12.78
C ARG A 238 5.50 -0.26 -11.75
N SER A 239 6.37 -1.21 -12.10
CA SER A 239 7.46 -1.69 -11.25
C SER A 239 8.50 -0.63 -10.91
N LEU A 240 8.91 0.16 -11.92
CA LEU A 240 9.85 1.27 -11.74
C LEU A 240 9.25 2.34 -10.81
N LEU A 241 8.02 2.77 -11.09
CA LEU A 241 7.33 3.78 -10.28
C LEU A 241 7.06 3.29 -8.85
N ASP A 242 6.61 2.04 -8.67
CA ASP A 242 6.41 1.42 -7.34
C ASP A 242 7.73 1.40 -6.55
N THR A 243 8.83 0.99 -7.18
CA THR A 243 10.13 0.89 -6.50
C THR A 243 10.67 2.26 -6.08
N VAL A 244 10.63 3.25 -6.99
CA VAL A 244 11.04 4.62 -6.66
C VAL A 244 10.13 5.22 -5.59
N PHE A 245 8.81 4.97 -5.67
CA PHE A 245 7.86 5.46 -4.68
C PHE A 245 8.10 4.85 -3.29
N ARG A 246 8.54 3.59 -3.20
CA ARG A 246 8.94 2.99 -1.91
C ARG A 246 10.12 3.71 -1.25
N LEU A 247 11.03 4.32 -2.02
CA LEU A 247 12.09 5.17 -1.45
C LEU A 247 11.48 6.43 -0.82
N VAL A 248 10.47 7.02 -1.46
CA VAL A 248 9.70 8.15 -0.91
C VAL A 248 9.03 7.75 0.40
N VAL A 249 8.33 6.62 0.43
CA VAL A 249 7.68 6.09 1.65
C VAL A 249 8.71 5.80 2.75
N LEU A 250 9.87 5.23 2.41
CA LEU A 250 10.93 4.96 3.38
C LEU A 250 11.49 6.26 3.99
N ALA A 251 11.76 7.25 3.15
CA ALA A 251 12.25 8.56 3.60
C ALA A 251 11.18 9.30 4.42
N GLN A 252 9.91 9.24 4.00
CA GLN A 252 8.78 9.83 4.72
C GLN A 252 8.59 9.16 6.09
N ARG A 253 8.65 7.84 6.20
CA ARG A 253 8.58 7.14 7.52
C ARG A 253 9.70 7.55 8.46
N ALA A 254 10.93 7.68 7.93
CA ALA A 254 12.08 8.12 8.73
C ALA A 254 11.93 9.57 9.20
N LEU A 255 11.40 10.45 8.34
CA LEU A 255 11.06 11.82 8.68
C LEU A 255 9.93 11.87 9.73
N SER A 256 8.85 11.11 9.53
CA SER A 256 7.70 11.04 10.44
C SER A 256 8.15 10.74 11.86
N ARG A 257 9.01 9.73 12.06
CA ARG A 257 9.57 9.41 13.39
C ARG A 257 10.30 10.60 14.03
N GLN A 258 11.02 11.41 13.25
CA GLN A 258 11.69 12.61 13.77
C GLN A 258 10.71 13.75 14.05
N MET A 259 9.62 13.84 13.29
CA MET A 259 8.54 14.79 13.52
C MET A 259 7.81 14.51 14.83
N GLU A 260 7.63 13.24 15.19
CA GLU A 260 7.06 12.82 16.48
C GLU A 260 7.91 13.28 17.66
N PHE A 261 9.21 12.96 17.68
CA PHE A 261 10.10 13.42 18.76
C PHE A 261 10.15 14.94 18.87
N GLN A 262 10.04 15.64 17.75
CA GLN A 262 10.02 17.10 17.74
C GLN A 262 8.70 17.66 18.29
N ALA A 263 7.57 17.01 18.00
CA ALA A 263 6.27 17.34 18.56
C ALA A 263 6.21 17.06 20.07
N ASP A 264 6.80 15.95 20.53
CA ASP A 264 6.96 15.63 21.95
C ASP A 264 7.72 16.73 22.69
N LEU A 265 8.81 17.25 22.11
CA LEU A 265 9.57 18.35 22.73
C LEU A 265 8.78 19.67 22.79
N VAL A 266 7.84 19.90 21.84
CA VAL A 266 6.91 21.03 21.92
C VAL A 266 5.93 20.82 23.08
N ALA A 267 5.35 19.62 23.22
CA ALA A 267 4.50 19.30 24.37
C ALA A 267 5.24 19.50 25.70
N VAL A 268 6.44 18.94 25.83
CA VAL A 268 7.30 19.07 27.01
C VAL A 268 7.60 20.54 27.34
N SER A 269 7.81 21.38 26.33
CA SER A 269 8.03 22.82 26.53
C SER A 269 6.82 23.57 27.11
N LEU A 270 5.61 23.04 26.94
CA LEU A 270 4.37 23.69 27.36
C LEU A 270 3.72 23.04 28.59
N THR A 271 4.03 21.77 28.87
CA THR A 271 3.38 20.97 29.91
C THR A 271 4.34 20.25 30.85
N GLY A 272 5.66 20.33 30.63
CA GLY A 272 6.65 19.56 31.37
C GLY A 272 6.80 18.12 30.86
N SER A 273 7.79 17.41 31.41
CA SER A 273 8.24 16.12 30.90
C SER A 273 7.34 14.93 31.25
N ASP A 274 6.46 15.06 32.24
CA ASP A 274 5.67 13.94 32.77
C ASP A 274 4.29 13.81 32.11
N GLU A 275 3.60 14.91 31.83
CA GLU A 275 2.19 14.90 31.40
C GLU A 275 1.95 14.15 30.09
N LEU A 276 2.86 14.28 29.12
CA LEU A 276 2.80 13.50 27.87
C LEU A 276 2.97 11.99 28.14
N VAL A 277 3.87 11.62 29.04
CA VAL A 277 4.16 10.22 29.41
C VAL A 277 2.96 9.61 30.15
N HIS A 278 2.34 10.39 31.05
CA HIS A 278 1.13 10.00 31.75
C HIS A 278 -0.05 9.78 30.79
N ALA A 279 -0.26 10.70 29.85
CA ALA A 279 -1.26 10.55 28.81
C ALA A 279 -1.01 9.28 27.96
N LEU A 280 0.22 9.08 27.49
CA LEU A 280 0.62 7.90 26.72
C LEU A 280 0.31 6.59 27.46
N HIS A 281 0.51 6.55 28.77
CA HIS A 281 0.26 5.37 29.59
C HIS A 281 -1.25 5.08 29.74
N LYS A 282 -2.06 6.10 30.05
CA LYS A 282 -3.52 5.94 30.19
C LYS A 282 -4.20 5.52 28.90
N LEU A 283 -3.61 5.85 27.75
CA LEU A 283 -4.26 5.66 26.46
C LEU A 283 -4.41 4.20 26.04
N GLN A 284 -3.54 3.31 26.51
CA GLN A 284 -3.74 1.88 26.29
C GLN A 284 -5.03 1.39 26.96
N ALA A 285 -5.24 1.74 28.24
CA ALA A 285 -6.47 1.40 28.95
C ALA A 285 -7.70 2.12 28.36
N ALA A 286 -7.52 3.34 27.83
CA ALA A 286 -8.60 4.07 27.16
C ALA A 286 -9.06 3.39 25.87
N ASP A 287 -8.12 2.92 25.04
CA ASP A 287 -8.39 2.13 23.82
C ASP A 287 -9.13 0.83 24.18
N GLU A 288 -8.57 0.03 25.10
CA GLU A 288 -9.18 -1.23 25.54
C GLU A 288 -10.59 -1.05 26.12
N ALA A 289 -10.80 0.00 26.93
CA ALA A 289 -12.11 0.32 27.48
C ALA A 289 -13.09 0.79 26.39
N TRP A 290 -12.62 1.54 25.40
CA TRP A 290 -13.45 1.99 24.29
C TRP A 290 -13.85 0.84 23.37
N ASP A 291 -12.96 -0.07 23.02
CA ASP A 291 -13.27 -1.25 22.21
C ASP A 291 -14.34 -2.14 22.87
N ARG A 292 -14.22 -2.36 24.18
CA ARG A 292 -15.23 -3.06 24.98
C ARG A 292 -16.56 -2.32 25.03
N THR A 293 -16.52 -0.98 25.08
CA THR A 293 -17.70 -0.12 25.01
C THR A 293 -18.41 -0.24 23.67
N LEU A 294 -17.65 -0.24 22.56
CA LEU A 294 -18.20 -0.42 21.23
C LEU A 294 -18.76 -1.83 21.02
N ALA A 295 -18.10 -2.86 21.57
CA ALA A 295 -18.62 -4.23 21.54
C ALA A 295 -19.94 -4.34 22.31
N PHE A 296 -20.04 -3.72 23.49
CA PHE A 296 -21.29 -3.60 24.24
C PHE A 296 -22.37 -2.87 23.43
N ALA A 297 -22.06 -1.69 22.89
CA ALA A 297 -22.98 -0.90 22.09
C ALA A 297 -23.50 -1.65 20.85
N ASN A 298 -22.61 -2.35 20.13
CA ASN A 298 -22.99 -3.16 18.99
C ASN A 298 -23.93 -4.30 19.39
N SER A 299 -23.70 -4.94 20.53
CA SER A 299 -24.61 -6.00 20.99
C SER A 299 -25.96 -5.50 21.51
N GLU A 300 -26.06 -4.27 22.04
CA GLU A 300 -27.35 -3.63 22.33
C GLU A 300 -28.08 -3.30 21.02
N TYR A 301 -27.35 -2.78 20.02
CA TYR A 301 -27.87 -2.50 18.68
C TYR A 301 -28.45 -3.74 18.01
N GLN A 302 -27.76 -4.88 18.06
CA GLN A 302 -28.27 -6.16 17.53
C GLN A 302 -29.56 -6.62 18.22
N GLN A 303 -29.80 -6.17 19.46
CA GLN A 303 -31.02 -6.44 20.21
C GLN A 303 -32.09 -5.33 20.03
N GLY A 304 -31.88 -4.40 19.10
CA GLY A 304 -32.80 -3.30 18.83
C GLY A 304 -32.82 -2.21 19.90
N ARG A 305 -31.86 -2.20 20.83
CA ARG A 305 -31.77 -1.25 21.95
C ARG A 305 -30.74 -0.16 21.69
N SER A 306 -31.05 1.06 22.10
CA SER A 306 -30.11 2.19 22.07
C SER A 306 -29.30 2.29 23.37
N VAL A 307 -28.13 2.90 23.27
CA VAL A 307 -27.33 3.33 24.43
C VAL A 307 -27.37 4.86 24.45
N GLN A 308 -27.74 5.46 25.58
CA GLN A 308 -27.84 6.93 25.68
C GLN A 308 -26.48 7.64 25.70
N ASP A 309 -25.48 7.02 26.31
CA ASP A 309 -24.21 7.67 26.58
C ASP A 309 -23.04 6.68 26.65
N LEU A 310 -22.31 6.54 25.54
CA LEU A 310 -21.17 5.62 25.44
C LEU A 310 -20.02 5.98 26.40
N PHE A 311 -19.90 7.23 26.83
CA PHE A 311 -18.78 7.68 27.67
C PHE A 311 -18.96 7.28 29.13
N SER A 312 -20.21 7.22 29.60
CA SER A 312 -20.54 6.61 30.90
C SER A 312 -20.25 5.11 30.89
N ILE A 313 -20.57 4.43 29.78
CA ILE A 313 -20.24 3.01 29.59
C ILE A 313 -18.71 2.80 29.61
N GLN A 314 -17.95 3.62 28.88
CA GLN A 314 -16.47 3.56 28.88
C GLN A 314 -15.88 3.70 30.29
N THR A 315 -16.38 4.66 31.07
CA THR A 315 -15.95 4.87 32.45
C THR A 315 -16.24 3.63 33.30
N GLN A 316 -17.44 3.08 33.17
CA GLN A 316 -17.84 1.90 33.92
C GLN A 316 -17.04 0.66 33.53
N VAL A 317 -16.76 0.47 32.23
CA VAL A 317 -15.90 -0.61 31.74
C VAL A 317 -14.52 -0.52 32.36
N LEU A 318 -13.91 0.67 32.39
CA LEU A 318 -12.58 0.88 32.97
C LEU A 318 -12.57 0.49 34.46
N GLU A 319 -13.57 0.94 35.24
CA GLU A 319 -13.72 0.56 36.65
C GLU A 319 -13.90 -0.94 36.84
N ARG A 320 -14.69 -1.61 36.00
CA ARG A 320 -14.88 -3.06 36.08
C ARG A 320 -13.59 -3.80 35.79
N VAL A 321 -12.84 -3.42 34.75
CA VAL A 321 -11.55 -4.06 34.45
C VAL A 321 -10.55 -3.85 35.60
N THR A 322 -10.49 -2.65 36.19
CA THR A 322 -9.69 -2.39 37.40
C THR A 322 -10.05 -3.33 38.56
N GLN A 323 -11.34 -3.56 38.82
CA GLN A 323 -11.81 -4.47 39.87
C GLN A 323 -11.45 -5.92 39.58
N ILE A 324 -11.65 -6.37 38.34
CA ILE A 324 -11.39 -7.75 37.91
C ILE A 324 -9.90 -8.08 37.99
N LEU A 325 -9.03 -7.14 37.61
CA LEU A 325 -7.58 -7.29 37.69
C LEU A 325 -7.07 -7.20 39.14
N ASN A 326 -7.88 -6.69 40.06
CA ASN A 326 -7.47 -6.28 41.40
C ASN A 326 -6.21 -5.37 41.36
N ASP A 327 -6.13 -4.52 40.34
CA ASP A 327 -5.01 -3.61 40.11
C ASP A 327 -5.50 -2.15 40.16
N PRO A 328 -5.35 -1.45 41.29
CA PRO A 328 -5.82 -0.08 41.44
C PRO A 328 -5.08 0.92 40.55
N SER A 329 -3.98 0.52 39.90
CA SER A 329 -3.20 1.35 38.98
C SER A 329 -3.63 1.22 37.52
N TYR A 330 -4.47 0.25 37.15
CA TYR A 330 -4.97 0.10 35.78
C TYR A 330 -5.73 1.36 35.33
N GLY A 331 -5.34 1.91 34.17
CA GLY A 331 -5.89 3.17 33.65
C GLY A 331 -5.49 4.43 34.42
N LYS A 332 -4.55 4.32 35.37
CA LYS A 332 -4.01 5.44 36.15
C LYS A 332 -2.49 5.49 36.01
N VAL A 333 -1.91 6.65 36.30
CA VAL A 333 -0.46 6.79 36.31
C VAL A 333 0.11 5.99 37.50
N PRO A 334 1.12 5.13 37.31
CA PRO A 334 1.75 4.41 38.41
C PRO A 334 2.32 5.38 39.45
N PRO A 335 2.25 5.04 40.75
CA PRO A 335 2.87 5.87 41.78
C PRO A 335 4.39 5.97 41.54
N ARG A 336 4.95 7.15 41.83
CA ARG A 336 6.39 7.41 41.70
C ARG A 336 7.18 6.41 42.55
N ARG A 337 8.12 5.70 41.92
CA ARG A 337 8.97 4.69 42.56
C ARG A 337 10.31 5.26 43.10
N SER A 338 10.67 6.47 42.70
CA SER A 338 11.95 7.12 43.03
C SER A 338 11.70 8.54 43.52
N ASP A 339 12.53 8.99 44.46
CA ASP A 339 12.56 10.36 44.97
C ASP A 339 13.11 11.37 43.94
N ALA A 340 13.70 10.89 42.83
CA ALA A 340 14.21 11.68 41.72
C ALA A 340 13.27 11.58 40.48
N PRO A 341 12.40 12.58 40.23
CA PRO A 341 11.42 12.54 39.14
C PRO A 341 12.03 12.34 37.75
N GLU A 342 13.22 12.89 37.51
CA GLU A 342 13.95 12.79 36.25
C GLU A 342 14.43 11.36 35.93
N GLN A 343 14.55 10.51 36.95
CA GLN A 343 14.96 9.10 36.82
C GLN A 343 13.77 8.15 36.79
N HIS A 344 12.57 8.61 37.17
CA HIS A 344 11.37 7.79 37.12
C HIS A 344 11.01 7.48 35.66
N ARG A 345 10.83 6.19 35.35
CA ARG A 345 10.36 5.71 34.06
C ARG A 345 9.05 4.96 34.24
N VAL A 346 8.04 5.37 33.49
CA VAL A 346 6.72 4.71 33.46
C VAL A 346 6.78 3.49 32.57
N PHE A 347 7.52 3.56 31.45
CA PHE A 347 7.70 2.45 30.52
C PHE A 347 8.99 1.71 30.84
N VAL A 348 8.90 0.45 31.27
CA VAL A 348 10.07 -0.40 31.54
C VAL A 348 10.70 -0.81 30.20
N SER A 349 11.76 -0.09 29.83
CA SER A 349 12.74 -0.30 28.75
C SER A 349 12.37 -1.21 27.57
N GLY A 350 12.12 -0.57 26.42
CA GLY A 350 12.55 -1.04 25.09
C GLY A 350 11.44 -1.22 24.07
N PHE A 351 10.25 -1.64 24.50
CA PHE A 351 9.32 -2.24 23.55
C PHE A 351 7.85 -1.81 23.67
N ALA A 352 7.45 -1.07 24.71
CA ALA A 352 6.06 -0.61 24.86
C ALA A 352 5.55 0.05 23.57
N GLN A 353 4.67 -0.66 22.86
CA GLN A 353 4.06 -0.14 21.64
C GLN A 353 3.22 1.08 21.99
N PRO A 354 3.14 2.07 21.11
CA PRO A 354 2.10 3.06 21.24
C PRO A 354 0.73 2.37 21.10
N PRO A 355 -0.32 2.84 21.79
CA PRO A 355 -1.71 2.43 21.57
C PRO A 355 -2.12 2.44 20.09
N GLN A 356 -3.26 1.85 19.72
CA GLN A 356 -3.68 1.66 18.32
C GLN A 356 -3.71 2.99 17.54
N MET A 357 -4.07 4.08 18.25
CA MET A 357 -3.99 5.49 17.83
C MET A 357 -2.63 5.89 17.23
N TRP A 358 -1.54 5.30 17.71
CA TRP A 358 -0.17 5.69 17.46
C TRP A 358 0.71 4.55 16.91
N SER A 359 0.11 3.52 16.31
CA SER A 359 0.84 2.41 15.68
C SER A 359 1.87 2.84 14.62
N THR A 360 1.79 4.07 14.11
CA THR A 360 2.76 4.72 13.21
C THR A 360 3.84 5.55 13.90
N HIS A 361 3.76 5.73 15.23
CA HIS A 361 4.63 6.56 16.07
C HIS A 361 5.79 5.72 16.65
N PRO A 362 6.90 6.36 17.09
CA PRO A 362 7.95 5.67 17.83
C PRO A 362 7.41 5.07 19.15
N ALA A 363 8.07 4.03 19.65
CA ALA A 363 7.71 3.34 20.89
C ALA A 363 7.60 4.33 22.08
N ASN A 364 6.67 4.05 23.01
CA ASN A 364 6.40 4.93 24.14
C ASN A 364 7.63 5.12 25.04
N SER A 365 8.49 4.10 25.16
CA SER A 365 9.77 4.22 25.88
C SER A 365 10.74 5.20 25.21
N ASP A 366 10.81 5.23 23.88
CA ASP A 366 11.66 6.17 23.14
C ASP A 366 11.15 7.62 23.30
N ARG A 367 9.81 7.77 23.33
CA ARG A 367 9.16 9.06 23.54
C ARG A 367 9.37 9.56 24.96
N GLU A 368 9.27 8.70 25.97
CA GLU A 368 9.61 9.03 27.36
C GLU A 368 11.09 9.41 27.49
N GLU A 369 12.01 8.68 26.87
CA GLU A 369 13.43 9.02 26.88
C GLU A 369 13.68 10.40 26.23
N ASN A 370 13.05 10.67 25.08
CA ASN A 370 13.13 11.97 24.43
C ASN A 370 12.54 13.09 25.30
N ALA A 371 11.39 12.86 25.93
CA ALA A 371 10.70 13.82 26.78
C ALA A 371 11.44 14.14 28.09
N LYS A 372 12.14 13.15 28.66
CA LYS A 372 12.91 13.26 29.92
C LYS A 372 14.41 13.48 29.71
N ARG A 373 14.88 13.58 28.46
CA ARG A 373 16.30 13.86 28.14
C ARG A 373 16.81 15.14 28.82
N LEU A 374 15.96 16.16 28.84
CA LEU A 374 16.09 17.33 29.72
C LEU A 374 14.78 17.41 30.50
N TYR A 375 14.82 16.99 31.76
CA TYR A 375 13.62 16.96 32.59
C TYR A 375 13.16 18.38 32.95
N LEU A 376 11.89 18.69 32.63
CA LEU A 376 11.24 19.95 32.98
C LEU A 376 10.04 19.67 33.91
N PRO A 377 10.07 20.10 35.17
CA PRO A 377 8.95 19.94 36.08
C PRO A 377 7.82 20.93 35.75
N ALA A 378 6.58 20.47 35.87
CA ALA A 378 5.38 21.30 35.77
C ALA A 378 4.32 20.80 36.76
N PRO A 379 3.41 21.68 37.23
CA PRO A 379 2.31 21.26 38.10
C PRO A 379 1.28 20.41 37.33
N HIS A 380 0.82 19.34 37.97
CA HIS A 380 -0.24 18.48 37.43
C HIS A 380 -1.61 19.00 37.86
N ASP A 381 -2.51 19.22 36.89
CA ASP A 381 -3.90 19.56 37.10
C ASP A 381 -4.78 18.33 36.84
N ALA A 382 -5.21 17.69 37.92
CA ALA A 382 -5.95 16.43 37.90
C ALA A 382 -7.45 16.59 37.55
N ARG A 383 -7.94 17.81 37.32
CA ARG A 383 -9.34 18.03 36.93
C ARG A 383 -9.63 17.43 35.55
N SER A 384 -10.89 17.09 35.30
CA SER A 384 -11.30 16.46 34.03
C SER A 384 -11.16 17.40 32.83
N ALA A 385 -10.72 16.86 31.70
CA ALA A 385 -10.68 17.60 30.43
C ALA A 385 -12.06 18.05 29.93
N TRP A 386 -13.15 17.42 30.40
CA TRP A 386 -14.52 17.84 30.10
C TRP A 386 -14.83 19.28 30.52
N LEU A 387 -14.07 19.86 31.46
CA LEU A 387 -14.23 21.26 31.87
C LEU A 387 -13.97 22.27 30.74
N LEU A 388 -13.29 21.86 29.66
CA LEU A 388 -13.04 22.71 28.49
C LEU A 388 -14.23 22.77 27.52
N PHE A 389 -15.22 21.90 27.69
CA PHE A 389 -16.37 21.78 26.80
C PHE A 389 -17.61 22.36 27.47
N ASP A 390 -18.31 23.21 26.72
CA ASP A 390 -19.62 23.72 27.10
C ASP A 390 -20.69 22.64 26.83
N GLU A 391 -21.58 22.42 27.80
CA GLU A 391 -22.64 21.39 27.74
C GLU A 391 -22.14 19.96 27.38
N PRO A 392 -21.19 19.38 28.13
CA PRO A 392 -20.55 18.12 27.77
C PRO A 392 -21.53 16.95 27.64
N ALA A 393 -22.63 16.94 28.42
CA ALA A 393 -23.68 15.92 28.32
C ALA A 393 -24.37 15.93 26.93
N ALA A 394 -24.65 17.10 26.37
CA ALA A 394 -25.29 17.22 25.06
C ALA A 394 -24.35 16.74 23.93
N LEU A 395 -23.06 17.07 24.00
CA LEU A 395 -22.05 16.60 23.04
C LEU A 395 -21.90 15.07 23.07
N ARG A 396 -21.87 14.48 24.27
CA ARG A 396 -21.79 13.02 24.46
C ARG A 396 -22.98 12.30 23.85
N GLN A 397 -24.19 12.81 24.08
CA GLN A 397 -25.42 12.26 23.51
C GLN A 397 -25.45 12.39 21.98
N ARG A 398 -25.03 13.55 21.44
CA ARG A 398 -24.95 13.79 19.99
C ARG A 398 -24.04 12.77 19.30
N LEU A 399 -22.80 12.60 19.78
CA LEU A 399 -21.89 11.61 19.20
C LEU A 399 -22.38 10.17 19.38
N THR A 400 -23.05 9.86 20.50
CA THR A 400 -23.64 8.53 20.71
C THR A 400 -24.74 8.25 19.68
N SER A 401 -25.60 9.24 19.39
CA SER A 401 -26.63 9.12 18.35
C SER A 401 -26.03 8.97 16.94
N ASP A 402 -25.00 9.76 16.62
CA ASP A 402 -24.32 9.73 15.32
C ASP A 402 -23.65 8.36 15.06
N PHE A 403 -23.14 7.70 16.10
CA PHE A 403 -22.55 6.35 16.01
C PHE A 403 -23.52 5.29 15.46
N PHE A 404 -24.81 5.40 15.79
CA PHE A 404 -25.85 4.46 15.31
C PHE A 404 -26.52 4.90 14.00
N HIS A 405 -25.99 5.91 13.30
CA HIS A 405 -26.45 6.36 11.99
C HIS A 405 -27.97 6.64 11.89
N GLY A 406 -28.60 7.08 12.98
CA GLY A 406 -30.04 7.36 13.01
C GLY A 406 -30.95 6.13 12.95
N ALA A 407 -30.44 4.94 13.29
CA ALA A 407 -31.26 3.74 13.46
C ALA A 407 -32.38 3.97 14.49
N GLN A 408 -33.60 3.54 14.16
CA GLN A 408 -34.72 3.59 15.09
C GLN A 408 -34.60 2.43 16.09
N LEU A 409 -34.05 2.73 17.26
CA LEU A 409 -33.82 1.79 18.34
C LEU A 409 -34.72 2.13 19.53
N GLU A 410 -35.00 1.14 20.37
CA GLU A 410 -35.71 1.34 21.63
C GLU A 410 -34.86 2.20 22.58
N PRO A 411 -35.39 3.33 23.12
CA PRO A 411 -34.67 4.17 24.07
C PRO A 411 -34.50 3.43 25.41
N VAL A 412 -33.25 3.15 25.80
CA VAL A 412 -32.94 2.55 27.11
C VAL A 412 -32.31 3.61 28.01
N ALA A 413 -32.82 3.76 29.23
CA ALA A 413 -32.26 4.67 30.24
C ALA A 413 -30.81 4.27 30.57
N LEU A 414 -29.93 5.26 30.81
CA LEU A 414 -28.53 5.01 31.13
C LEU A 414 -28.36 4.04 32.31
N GLU A 415 -29.17 4.16 33.36
CA GLU A 415 -29.13 3.26 34.51
C GLU A 415 -29.40 1.81 34.10
N GLN A 416 -30.31 1.58 33.15
CA GLN A 416 -30.59 0.26 32.63
C GLN A 416 -29.46 -0.24 31.71
N SER A 417 -28.87 0.62 30.87
CA SER A 417 -27.68 0.23 30.10
C SER A 417 -26.49 -0.13 31.00
N LEU A 418 -26.29 0.59 32.10
CA LEU A 418 -25.26 0.29 33.10
C LEU A 418 -25.54 -1.01 33.84
N ARG A 419 -26.81 -1.35 34.11
CA ARG A 419 -27.20 -2.67 34.64
C ARG A 419 -26.93 -3.77 33.63
N ASN A 420 -27.38 -3.62 32.37
CA ASN A 420 -27.10 -4.58 31.30
C ASN A 420 -25.59 -4.81 31.11
N LEU A 421 -24.77 -3.77 31.27
CA LEU A 421 -23.31 -3.89 31.28
C LEU A 421 -22.82 -4.63 32.51
N ALA A 422 -23.30 -4.26 33.71
CA ALA A 422 -22.94 -4.91 34.96
C ALA A 422 -23.28 -6.41 34.94
N ASP A 423 -24.43 -6.81 34.41
CA ASP A 423 -24.86 -8.20 34.28
C ASP A 423 -23.87 -9.02 33.43
N ARG A 424 -23.19 -8.40 32.45
CA ARG A 424 -22.12 -9.07 31.67
C ARG A 424 -20.84 -9.28 32.45
N TYR A 425 -20.64 -8.49 33.50
CA TYR A 425 -19.49 -8.60 34.39
C TYR A 425 -19.83 -9.30 35.71
N ASP A 426 -21.11 -9.57 35.97
CA ASP A 426 -21.63 -10.28 37.14
C ASP A 426 -21.49 -11.79 36.95
N MET A 427 -20.25 -12.21 36.75
CA MET A 427 -19.84 -13.60 36.62
C MET A 427 -18.80 -13.89 37.69
N LEU A 428 -18.90 -15.06 38.33
CA LEU A 428 -17.93 -15.52 39.33
C LEU A 428 -16.52 -15.51 38.78
N GLN A 429 -16.30 -15.86 37.51
CA GLN A 429 -14.97 -15.82 36.89
C GLN A 429 -14.29 -14.43 36.92
N TYR A 430 -15.06 -13.36 37.15
CA TYR A 430 -14.60 -11.98 37.27
C TYR A 430 -14.59 -11.46 38.71
N ALA A 431 -14.96 -12.28 39.70
CA ALA A 431 -14.93 -11.88 41.10
C ALA A 431 -13.49 -11.57 41.54
N PRO A 432 -13.24 -10.47 42.28
CA PRO A 432 -11.91 -10.09 42.76
C PRO A 432 -11.21 -11.17 43.60
N ASP A 433 -11.99 -12.03 44.26
CA ASP A 433 -11.51 -13.15 45.08
C ASP A 433 -10.62 -14.12 44.28
N TYR A 434 -10.84 -14.24 42.97
CA TYR A 434 -10.04 -15.09 42.07
C TYR A 434 -8.79 -14.39 41.53
N GLN A 435 -8.49 -13.16 41.93
CA GLN A 435 -7.25 -12.44 41.57
C GLN A 435 -7.01 -12.32 40.04
N GLY A 436 -8.08 -12.26 39.24
CA GLY A 436 -7.99 -12.22 37.78
C GLY A 436 -7.56 -13.54 37.13
N ALA A 437 -7.54 -14.64 37.88
CA ALA A 437 -7.11 -15.96 37.41
C ALA A 437 -7.93 -16.48 36.24
N TYR A 438 -9.12 -15.99 35.95
CA TYR A 438 -9.91 -16.48 34.81
C TYR A 438 -10.01 -15.47 33.67
N LEU A 439 -9.30 -14.35 33.76
CA LEU A 439 -9.38 -13.29 32.77
C LEU A 439 -8.45 -13.54 31.57
N GLY A 440 -9.05 -13.79 30.41
CA GLY A 440 -8.39 -13.70 29.10
C GLY A 440 -7.37 -14.81 28.81
N ARG A 441 -7.53 -15.99 29.43
CA ARG A 441 -6.68 -17.15 29.17
C ARG A 441 -7.50 -18.43 28.95
N SER A 442 -6.92 -19.35 28.20
CA SER A 442 -7.39 -20.74 28.10
C SER A 442 -6.96 -21.52 29.34
N LEU A 443 -7.89 -22.21 29.98
CA LEU A 443 -7.67 -22.92 31.24
C LEU A 443 -7.31 -24.38 31.02
N THR A 444 -7.68 -24.98 29.90
CA THR A 444 -7.55 -26.42 29.69
C THR A 444 -6.61 -26.78 28.56
N ARG A 445 -6.33 -25.85 27.65
CA ARG A 445 -5.52 -26.09 26.44
C ARG A 445 -4.11 -26.65 26.65
N HIS A 446 -3.57 -26.54 27.85
CA HIS A 446 -2.23 -27.05 28.19
C HIS A 446 -2.21 -28.56 28.47
N ALA A 447 -3.39 -29.19 28.60
CA ALA A 447 -3.56 -30.62 28.82
C ALA A 447 -3.98 -31.30 27.50
N GLU A 448 -3.44 -32.49 27.22
CA GLU A 448 -3.92 -33.31 26.09
C GLU A 448 -5.21 -34.05 26.46
N GLN A 449 -5.35 -34.38 27.74
CA GLN A 449 -6.51 -35.05 28.30
C GLN A 449 -7.03 -34.28 29.51
N ALA A 450 -8.35 -34.18 29.65
CA ALA A 450 -8.98 -33.46 30.76
C ALA A 450 -8.50 -33.93 32.15
N VAL A 451 -8.12 -35.20 32.29
CA VAL A 451 -7.62 -35.78 33.55
C VAL A 451 -6.30 -35.16 34.04
N GLU A 452 -5.47 -34.66 33.12
CA GLU A 452 -4.19 -34.00 33.45
C GLU A 452 -4.39 -32.68 34.20
N LEU A 453 -5.61 -32.11 34.15
CA LEU A 453 -5.97 -30.87 34.84
C LEU A 453 -6.11 -31.04 36.35
N TYR A 454 -6.14 -32.26 36.87
CA TYR A 454 -6.32 -32.52 38.31
C TYR A 454 -5.56 -33.74 38.86
N GLN A 455 -5.07 -34.66 38.03
CA GLN A 455 -4.47 -35.93 38.51
C GLN A 455 -3.15 -35.78 39.29
N ASP A 456 -2.30 -34.79 38.94
CA ASP A 456 -0.91 -34.71 39.43
C ASP A 456 -0.76 -33.88 40.71
N ALA A 457 -1.85 -33.35 41.25
CA ALA A 457 -1.85 -32.61 42.50
C ALA A 457 -2.13 -33.56 43.68
N SER A 458 -1.19 -33.63 44.63
CA SER A 458 -1.40 -34.42 45.84
C SER A 458 -2.58 -33.84 46.63
N PRO A 459 -3.62 -34.63 46.95
CA PRO A 459 -4.77 -34.12 47.72
C PRO A 459 -4.29 -33.66 49.08
N ALA A 460 -4.60 -32.42 49.44
CA ALA A 460 -4.21 -31.85 50.71
C ALA A 460 -4.85 -32.65 51.86
N THR A 461 -4.04 -33.03 52.85
CA THR A 461 -4.54 -33.73 54.05
C THR A 461 -5.47 -32.84 54.88
N ASP A 462 -5.27 -31.51 54.81
CA ASP A 462 -6.16 -30.49 55.36
C ASP A 462 -6.84 -29.71 54.22
N LEU A 463 -8.07 -30.11 53.88
CA LEU A 463 -8.85 -29.47 52.83
C LEU A 463 -9.30 -28.04 53.19
N HIS A 464 -9.47 -27.74 54.48
CA HIS A 464 -9.89 -26.39 54.90
C HIS A 464 -8.75 -25.39 54.74
N GLY A 465 -7.54 -25.75 55.17
CA GLY A 465 -6.33 -24.95 54.94
C GLY A 465 -6.01 -24.79 53.46
N ALA A 466 -6.12 -25.86 52.66
CA ALA A 466 -5.90 -25.80 51.22
C ALA A 466 -6.87 -24.84 50.52
N LEU A 467 -8.16 -24.89 50.87
CA LEU A 467 -9.18 -24.00 50.31
C LEU A 467 -8.89 -22.52 50.59
N GLN A 468 -8.40 -22.18 51.79
CA GLN A 468 -8.04 -20.80 52.14
C GLN A 468 -6.80 -20.28 51.38
N ALA A 469 -5.92 -21.19 50.96
CA ALA A 469 -4.65 -20.85 50.32
C ALA A 469 -4.74 -20.76 48.79
N LEU A 470 -5.88 -21.10 48.17
CA LEU A 470 -5.99 -21.22 46.71
C LEU A 470 -5.60 -19.92 45.98
N TYR A 471 -6.17 -18.77 46.34
CA TYR A 471 -6.00 -17.52 45.59
C TYR A 471 -5.19 -16.46 46.36
N PRO A 472 -3.85 -16.59 46.46
CA PRO A 472 -3.02 -15.59 47.14
C PRO A 472 -2.94 -14.29 46.33
N LEU A 473 -2.70 -13.16 47.02
CA LEU A 473 -2.53 -11.84 46.38
C LEU A 473 -1.36 -11.80 45.37
N SER A 474 -0.35 -12.67 45.53
CA SER A 474 0.77 -12.80 44.60
C SER A 474 0.35 -13.32 43.22
N LEU A 475 -0.80 -14.00 43.11
CA LEU A 475 -1.27 -14.58 41.85
C LEU A 475 -1.56 -13.49 40.80
N SER A 476 -2.21 -12.38 41.19
CA SER A 476 -2.45 -11.25 40.28
C SER A 476 -1.13 -10.68 39.75
N GLN A 477 -0.10 -10.58 40.60
CA GLN A 477 1.24 -10.12 40.19
C GLN A 477 1.90 -11.10 39.21
N GLN A 478 1.83 -12.41 39.47
CA GLN A 478 2.34 -13.44 38.57
C GLN A 478 1.64 -13.42 37.21
N LEU A 479 0.31 -13.30 37.18
CA LEU A 479 -0.47 -13.21 35.94
C LEU A 479 -0.11 -11.96 35.13
N ASN A 480 0.03 -10.81 35.78
CA ASN A 480 0.46 -9.58 35.12
C ASN A 480 1.90 -9.68 34.60
N GLN A 481 2.80 -10.32 35.35
CA GLN A 481 4.17 -10.56 34.90
C GLN A 481 4.22 -11.53 33.70
N LEU A 482 3.39 -12.56 33.67
CA LEU A 482 3.30 -13.47 32.53
C LEU A 482 2.83 -12.73 31.27
N ARG A 483 1.78 -11.89 31.38
CA ARG A 483 1.32 -11.04 30.27
C ARG A 483 2.45 -10.13 29.75
N ALA A 484 3.18 -9.48 30.65
CA ALA A 484 4.30 -8.62 30.29
C ALA A 484 5.43 -9.39 29.57
N LEU A 485 5.76 -10.62 30.01
CA LEU A 485 6.76 -11.47 29.35
C LEU A 485 6.30 -11.96 27.98
N GLU A 486 5.01 -12.31 27.82
CA GLU A 486 4.44 -12.72 26.54
C GLU A 486 4.44 -11.58 25.52
N GLU A 487 4.11 -10.36 25.96
CA GLU A 487 4.27 -9.13 25.17
C GLU A 487 5.74 -8.91 24.80
N GLU A 488 6.67 -8.98 25.77
CA GLU A 488 8.11 -8.83 25.54
C GLU A 488 8.63 -9.82 24.48
N ARG A 489 8.23 -11.09 24.58
CA ARG A 489 8.54 -12.13 23.59
C ARG A 489 7.99 -11.78 22.20
N GLY A 490 6.72 -11.39 22.10
CA GLY A 490 6.09 -11.03 20.83
C GLY A 490 6.80 -9.87 20.13
N MET A 491 7.25 -8.87 20.91
CA MET A 491 7.98 -7.72 20.39
C MET A 491 9.37 -8.07 19.88
N LEU A 492 10.11 -8.94 20.60
CA LEU A 492 11.40 -9.46 20.14
C LEU A 492 11.27 -10.28 18.84
N GLN A 493 10.22 -11.12 18.73
CA GLN A 493 9.93 -11.87 17.51
C GLN A 493 9.65 -10.94 16.33
N ALA A 494 8.86 -9.90 16.52
CA ALA A 494 8.56 -8.92 15.49
C ALA A 494 9.79 -8.09 15.04
N LEU A 495 10.75 -7.84 15.95
CA LEU A 495 12.05 -7.24 15.61
C LEU A 495 12.93 -8.19 14.79
N ARG A 496 12.96 -9.48 15.14
CA ARG A 496 13.68 -10.52 14.38
C ARG A 496 13.11 -10.64 12.97
N ASP A 497 11.79 -10.63 12.87
CA ASP A 497 11.04 -10.84 11.62
C ASP A 497 10.94 -9.55 10.79
N LYS A 498 11.56 -8.45 11.26
CA LYS A 498 11.64 -7.12 10.61
C LYS A 498 10.29 -6.46 10.36
N VAL A 499 9.26 -6.93 11.04
CA VAL A 499 7.99 -6.21 11.20
C VAL A 499 8.26 -4.87 11.88
N TYR A 500 9.15 -4.87 12.89
CA TYR A 500 9.61 -3.67 13.59
C TYR A 500 11.08 -3.31 13.31
N LYS A 501 11.41 -2.01 13.44
CA LYS A 501 12.77 -1.48 13.32
C LYS A 501 13.19 -0.81 14.63
N ALA A 502 14.34 -1.21 15.15
CA ALA A 502 14.92 -0.63 16.36
C ALA A 502 15.28 0.87 16.18
N SER A 503 15.06 1.65 17.23
CA SER A 503 15.41 3.07 17.30
C SER A 503 16.92 3.27 17.11
N GLY A 504 17.33 4.06 16.12
CA GLY A 504 18.75 4.41 15.92
C GLY A 504 19.66 3.25 15.48
N GLY A 505 19.12 2.05 15.24
CA GLY A 505 19.89 0.86 14.87
C GLY A 505 20.42 0.05 16.06
N SER A 506 20.28 0.55 17.29
CA SER A 506 20.56 -0.16 18.54
C SER A 506 19.25 -0.70 19.12
N ILE A 507 19.17 -2.00 19.40
CA ILE A 507 18.06 -2.57 20.17
C ILE A 507 18.44 -2.39 21.63
N VAL A 508 17.53 -1.91 22.48
CA VAL A 508 17.77 -1.85 23.93
C VAL A 508 16.84 -2.87 24.59
N PHE A 509 17.42 -3.82 25.32
CA PHE A 509 16.70 -4.87 26.04
C PHE A 509 17.05 -4.77 27.52
N ARG A 510 16.04 -4.51 28.37
CA ARG A 510 16.19 -4.38 29.84
C ARG A 510 17.36 -3.44 30.25
N GLY A 511 17.45 -2.29 29.59
CA GLY A 511 18.49 -1.28 29.81
C GLY A 511 19.83 -1.53 29.12
N ASN A 512 20.02 -2.66 28.43
CA ASN A 512 21.27 -3.02 27.75
C ASN A 512 21.15 -2.89 26.22
N SER A 513 22.16 -2.32 25.57
CA SER A 513 22.23 -2.30 24.11
C SER A 513 22.55 -3.71 23.58
N VAL A 514 21.67 -4.24 22.73
CA VAL A 514 21.77 -5.56 22.10
C VAL A 514 21.74 -5.44 20.58
N SER A 515 22.38 -6.39 19.91
CA SER A 515 22.42 -6.45 18.44
C SER A 515 21.31 -7.37 17.92
N ARG A 516 21.02 -7.27 16.62
CA ARG A 516 20.07 -8.20 15.97
C ARG A 516 20.51 -9.66 16.03
N ARG A 517 21.81 -9.93 16.20
CA ARG A 517 22.33 -11.30 16.31
C ARG A 517 21.98 -11.92 17.68
N ASP A 518 21.70 -11.09 18.67
CA ASP A 518 21.33 -11.53 20.02
C ASP A 518 19.84 -11.87 20.14
N LEU A 519 19.00 -11.40 19.21
CA LEU A 519 17.54 -11.59 19.24
C LEU A 519 17.10 -13.05 19.40
N PRO A 520 17.65 -14.06 18.69
CA PRO A 520 17.26 -15.44 18.90
C PRO A 520 17.47 -15.90 20.35
N ARG A 521 18.64 -15.57 20.94
CA ARG A 521 18.97 -15.91 22.32
C ARG A 521 18.08 -15.18 23.33
N LEU A 522 17.74 -13.91 23.07
CA LEU A 522 16.86 -13.14 23.94
C LEU A 522 15.40 -13.63 23.86
N ILE A 523 14.93 -14.01 22.67
CA ILE A 523 13.61 -14.63 22.50
C ILE A 523 13.54 -15.94 23.29
N GLU A 524 14.57 -16.77 23.19
CA GLU A 524 14.69 -18.01 23.96
C GLU A 524 14.69 -17.71 25.47
N GLN A 525 15.52 -16.77 25.93
CA GLN A 525 15.55 -16.34 27.34
C GLN A 525 14.18 -15.91 27.87
N VAL A 526 13.48 -15.00 27.18
CA VAL A 526 12.15 -14.52 27.61
C VAL A 526 11.10 -15.64 27.49
N THR A 527 11.26 -16.55 26.53
CA THR A 527 10.39 -17.72 26.41
C THR A 527 10.56 -18.66 27.60
N ASP A 528 11.80 -18.91 28.04
CA ASP A 528 12.09 -19.74 29.20
C ASP A 528 11.58 -19.08 30.49
N GLU A 529 11.77 -17.76 30.66
CA GLU A 529 11.22 -16.99 31.79
C GLU A 529 9.68 -17.06 31.82
N ALA A 530 9.03 -16.87 30.66
CA ALA A 530 7.57 -16.96 30.54
C ALA A 530 7.07 -18.39 30.79
N GLU A 531 7.80 -19.41 30.32
CA GLU A 531 7.42 -20.82 30.51
C GLU A 531 7.56 -21.24 31.97
N ALA A 532 8.62 -20.84 32.66
CA ALA A 532 8.78 -21.10 34.09
C ALA A 532 7.59 -20.54 34.89
N LEU A 533 7.22 -19.27 34.65
CA LEU A 533 6.09 -18.64 35.31
C LEU A 533 4.74 -19.25 34.90
N ARG A 534 4.60 -19.64 33.62
CA ARG A 534 3.42 -20.36 33.13
C ARG A 534 3.26 -21.68 33.86
N GLN A 535 4.32 -22.46 34.04
CA GLN A 535 4.26 -23.73 34.77
C GLN A 535 3.86 -23.56 36.24
N GLU A 536 4.28 -22.47 36.91
CA GLU A 536 3.80 -22.14 38.25
C GLU A 536 2.29 -21.87 38.27
N ILE A 537 1.80 -21.06 37.34
CA ILE A 537 0.37 -20.74 37.20
C ILE A 537 -0.45 -21.99 36.88
N LEU A 538 0.01 -22.83 35.95
CA LEU A 538 -0.64 -24.10 35.62
C LEU A 538 -0.63 -25.07 36.80
N GLY A 539 0.43 -25.08 37.60
CA GLY A 539 0.50 -25.83 38.85
C GLY A 539 -0.54 -25.36 39.87
N HIS A 540 -0.73 -24.05 39.99
CA HIS A 540 -1.81 -23.45 40.79
C HIS A 540 -3.19 -23.89 40.28
N ASP A 541 -3.45 -23.84 38.97
CA ASP A 541 -4.73 -24.26 38.39
C ASP A 541 -5.06 -25.72 38.70
N ARG A 542 -4.07 -26.62 38.54
CA ARG A 542 -4.21 -28.03 38.90
C ARG A 542 -4.50 -28.20 40.39
N CYS A 543 -3.83 -27.43 41.25
CA CYS A 543 -4.08 -27.45 42.69
C CYS A 543 -5.52 -27.00 43.03
N CYS A 544 -6.03 -25.96 42.38
CA CYS A 544 -7.42 -25.52 42.52
C CYS A 544 -8.40 -26.63 42.16
N ARG A 545 -8.26 -27.23 40.95
CA ARG A 545 -9.16 -28.29 40.49
C ARG A 545 -9.09 -29.52 41.40
N ALA A 546 -7.89 -29.98 41.75
CA ALA A 546 -7.71 -31.15 42.61
C ALA A 546 -8.24 -30.93 44.03
N THR A 547 -8.09 -29.73 44.60
CA THR A 547 -8.64 -29.41 45.92
C THR A 547 -10.17 -29.49 45.90
N HIS A 548 -10.81 -28.88 44.90
CA HIS A 548 -12.26 -28.94 44.78
C HIS A 548 -12.77 -30.35 44.47
N LEU A 549 -12.03 -31.14 43.69
CA LEU A 549 -12.37 -32.54 43.43
C LEU A 549 -12.24 -33.40 44.69
N ALA A 550 -11.19 -33.21 45.50
CA ALA A 550 -11.05 -33.91 46.79
C ALA A 550 -12.19 -33.56 47.77
N ILE A 551 -12.65 -32.30 47.77
CA ILE A 551 -13.83 -31.88 48.53
C ILE A 551 -15.09 -32.59 48.01
N ALA A 552 -15.27 -32.67 46.69
CA ALA A 552 -16.37 -33.41 46.08
C ALA A 552 -16.33 -34.91 46.43
N GLU A 553 -15.15 -35.53 46.45
CA GLU A 553 -14.95 -36.92 46.86
C GLU A 553 -15.31 -37.15 48.33
N GLN A 554 -14.97 -36.20 49.21
CA GLN A 554 -15.35 -36.25 50.62
C GLN A 554 -16.88 -36.22 50.80
N PHE A 555 -17.60 -35.42 50.01
CA PHE A 555 -19.06 -35.33 50.09
C PHE A 555 -19.79 -36.48 49.38
N GLY A 556 -19.23 -37.03 48.29
CA GLY A 556 -19.86 -38.09 47.50
C GLY A 556 -21.08 -37.61 46.72
N ASN A 557 -22.14 -38.43 46.66
CA ASN A 557 -23.44 -38.08 46.04
C ASN A 557 -23.38 -37.57 44.59
N GLY A 558 -22.44 -38.08 43.79
CA GLY A 558 -22.29 -37.72 42.38
C GLY A 558 -21.48 -36.46 42.09
N TRP A 559 -21.08 -35.69 43.11
CA TRP A 559 -20.29 -34.45 42.95
C TRP A 559 -18.96 -34.65 42.20
N PRO A 560 -18.17 -35.72 42.44
CA PRO A 560 -16.94 -35.94 41.68
C PRO A 560 -17.21 -36.05 40.18
N GLY A 561 -18.19 -36.86 39.79
CA GLY A 561 -18.56 -37.06 38.39
C GLY A 561 -19.13 -35.79 37.75
N TYR A 562 -19.85 -34.96 38.52
CA TYR A 562 -20.38 -33.69 38.03
C TYR A 562 -19.26 -32.68 37.75
N LEU A 563 -18.31 -32.50 38.68
CA LEU A 563 -17.16 -31.60 38.47
C LEU A 563 -16.27 -32.06 37.32
N THR A 564 -15.97 -33.37 37.22
CA THR A 564 -15.17 -33.89 36.10
C THR A 564 -15.88 -33.70 34.77
N GLY A 565 -17.20 -33.91 34.71
CA GLY A 565 -17.99 -33.66 33.50
C GLY A 565 -17.95 -32.19 33.05
N LEU A 566 -18.00 -31.23 33.98
CA LEU A 566 -17.83 -29.81 33.66
C LEU A 566 -16.40 -29.50 33.15
N ILE A 567 -15.37 -30.10 33.75
CA ILE A 567 -13.98 -29.94 33.30
C ILE A 567 -13.80 -30.50 31.88
N GLU A 568 -14.39 -31.66 31.58
CA GLU A 568 -14.34 -32.29 30.24
C GLU A 568 -15.02 -31.44 29.17
N VAL A 569 -16.12 -30.76 29.49
CA VAL A 569 -16.82 -29.85 28.57
C VAL A 569 -16.00 -28.61 28.30
N LEU A 570 -15.40 -28.02 29.35
CA LEU A 570 -14.53 -26.87 29.18
C LEU A 570 -13.33 -27.24 28.31
N HIS A 571 -12.75 -28.42 28.54
CA HIS A 571 -11.65 -28.97 27.75
C HIS A 571 -12.05 -29.17 26.28
N TYR A 572 -13.17 -29.84 26.02
CA TYR A 572 -13.74 -29.98 24.67
C TYR A 572 -13.93 -28.62 23.99
N ALA A 573 -14.65 -27.70 24.63
CA ALA A 573 -15.02 -26.42 24.04
C ALA A 573 -13.80 -25.54 23.72
N GLU A 574 -12.82 -25.45 24.63
CA GLU A 574 -11.59 -24.68 24.39
C GLU A 574 -10.76 -25.26 23.24
N HIS A 575 -10.62 -26.59 23.15
CA HIS A 575 -9.86 -27.22 22.08
C HIS A 575 -10.58 -27.13 20.73
N SER A 576 -11.89 -27.38 20.68
CA SER A 576 -12.68 -27.22 19.45
C SER A 576 -12.67 -25.76 18.96
N LEU A 577 -12.78 -24.79 19.87
CA LEU A 577 -12.69 -23.38 19.53
C LEU A 577 -11.31 -23.01 18.99
N ALA A 578 -10.25 -23.50 19.62
CA ALA A 578 -8.89 -23.24 19.18
C ALA A 578 -8.60 -23.87 17.81
N ASP A 579 -9.04 -25.11 17.58
CA ASP A 579 -8.86 -25.79 16.30
C ASP A 579 -9.61 -25.07 15.16
N LEU A 580 -10.85 -24.64 15.43
CA LEU A 580 -11.64 -23.85 14.50
C LEU A 580 -10.97 -22.51 14.17
N ARG A 581 -10.56 -21.74 15.19
CA ARG A 581 -9.90 -20.44 15.02
C ARG A 581 -8.54 -20.58 14.33
N ASP A 582 -7.81 -21.65 14.59
CA ASP A 582 -6.54 -21.92 13.91
C ASP A 582 -6.74 -22.25 12.43
N ALA A 583 -7.72 -23.10 12.09
CA ALA A 583 -8.07 -23.40 10.70
C ALA A 583 -8.56 -22.14 9.94
N GLN A 584 -9.38 -21.30 10.58
CA GLN A 584 -9.78 -19.99 10.04
C GLN A 584 -8.56 -19.09 9.81
N GLY A 585 -7.65 -19.03 10.78
CA GLY A 585 -6.41 -18.26 10.69
C GLY A 585 -5.48 -18.74 9.58
N LEU A 586 -5.38 -20.05 9.36
CA LEU A 586 -4.64 -20.63 8.24
C LEU A 586 -5.30 -20.24 6.90
N LEU A 587 -6.63 -20.35 6.78
CA LEU A 587 -7.34 -19.95 5.56
C LEU A 587 -7.15 -18.45 5.26
N ALA A 588 -7.27 -17.59 6.26
CA ALA A 588 -7.02 -16.15 6.11
C ALA A 588 -5.57 -15.88 5.68
N ASN A 589 -4.58 -16.55 6.28
CA ASN A 589 -3.18 -16.44 5.88
C ASN A 589 -2.97 -16.89 4.42
N VAL A 590 -3.45 -18.08 4.05
CA VAL A 590 -3.31 -18.61 2.68
C VAL A 590 -4.01 -17.70 1.67
N THR A 591 -5.23 -17.25 1.96
CA THR A 591 -5.96 -16.31 1.11
C THR A 591 -5.18 -15.00 0.93
N SER A 592 -4.63 -14.43 2.00
CA SER A 592 -3.84 -13.20 1.92
C SER A 592 -2.58 -13.36 1.06
N VAL A 593 -1.92 -14.52 1.12
CA VAL A 593 -0.74 -14.83 0.31
C VAL A 593 -1.12 -15.07 -1.15
N VAL A 594 -2.13 -15.88 -1.41
CA VAL A 594 -2.61 -16.23 -2.76
C VAL A 594 -3.18 -15.00 -3.50
N LEU A 595 -3.74 -14.04 -2.78
CA LEU A 595 -4.27 -12.81 -3.37
C LEU A 595 -3.22 -11.68 -3.43
N ALA A 596 -2.00 -11.87 -2.92
CA ALA A 596 -1.02 -10.80 -2.73
C ALA A 596 -0.53 -10.16 -4.05
N ASP A 597 -0.33 -10.97 -5.10
CA ASP A 597 0.03 -10.50 -6.44
C ASP A 597 -1.21 -10.23 -7.33
N GLY A 598 -2.40 -10.52 -6.79
CA GLY A 598 -3.71 -10.43 -7.42
C GLY A 598 -3.95 -11.43 -8.55
N LYS A 599 -3.11 -12.44 -8.78
CA LYS A 599 -3.33 -13.50 -9.79
C LYS A 599 -3.24 -14.85 -9.11
N VAL A 600 -4.30 -15.65 -9.23
CA VAL A 600 -4.29 -17.00 -8.66
C VAL A 600 -3.86 -18.02 -9.72
N SER A 601 -2.70 -18.65 -9.51
CA SER A 601 -2.23 -19.78 -10.32
C SER A 601 -3.01 -21.06 -9.98
N SER A 602 -2.98 -22.08 -10.86
CA SER A 602 -3.62 -23.37 -10.60
C SER A 602 -3.06 -24.07 -9.33
N ARG A 603 -1.78 -23.85 -9.01
CA ARG A 603 -1.14 -24.39 -7.81
C ARG A 603 -1.64 -23.69 -6.54
N GLU A 604 -1.78 -22.37 -6.60
CA GLU A 604 -2.32 -21.56 -5.50
C GLU A 604 -3.79 -21.84 -5.26
N LEU A 605 -4.59 -21.98 -6.33
CA LEU A 605 -5.99 -22.39 -6.23
C LEU A 605 -6.13 -23.75 -5.57
N LYS A 606 -5.31 -24.75 -5.96
CA LYS A 606 -5.31 -26.07 -5.32
C LYS A 606 -5.00 -25.98 -3.82
N ARG A 607 -4.04 -25.15 -3.45
CA ARG A 607 -3.67 -24.92 -2.05
C ARG A 607 -4.81 -24.23 -1.27
N LEU A 608 -5.42 -23.20 -1.85
CA LEU A 608 -6.58 -22.52 -1.27
C LEU A 608 -7.72 -23.50 -1.02
N LEU A 609 -8.05 -24.34 -2.01
CA LEU A 609 -9.08 -25.38 -1.88
C LEU A 609 -8.75 -26.41 -0.81
N GLN A 610 -7.48 -26.82 -0.69
CA GLN A 610 -7.05 -27.75 0.35
C GLN A 610 -7.26 -27.14 1.74
N THR A 611 -6.88 -25.88 1.93
CA THR A 611 -7.04 -25.16 3.21
C THR A 611 -8.52 -24.86 3.51
N ALA A 612 -9.31 -24.49 2.51
CA ALA A 612 -10.76 -24.30 2.65
C ALA A 612 -11.44 -25.60 3.12
N ASN A 613 -11.09 -26.73 2.51
CA ASN A 613 -11.61 -28.05 2.89
C ASN A 613 -11.06 -28.56 4.23
N GLU A 614 -9.96 -28.00 4.73
CA GLU A 614 -9.49 -28.27 6.09
C GLU A 614 -10.39 -27.59 7.13
N LEU A 615 -10.71 -26.31 6.94
CA LEU A 615 -11.68 -25.60 7.78
C LEU A 615 -13.07 -26.24 7.71
N HIS A 616 -13.51 -26.66 6.52
CA HIS A 616 -14.75 -27.42 6.35
C HIS A 616 -14.77 -28.68 7.21
N ARG A 617 -13.67 -29.47 7.20
CA ARG A 617 -13.56 -30.70 7.99
C ARG A 617 -13.63 -30.45 9.49
N VAL A 618 -12.98 -29.40 9.98
CA VAL A 618 -13.02 -29.01 11.40
C VAL A 618 -14.46 -28.68 11.81
N MET A 619 -15.16 -27.86 11.03
CA MET A 619 -16.57 -27.54 11.29
C MET A 619 -17.47 -28.78 11.22
N ALA A 620 -17.26 -29.66 10.23
CA ALA A 620 -18.02 -30.89 10.08
C ALA A 620 -17.87 -31.79 11.33
N GLY A 621 -16.64 -31.99 11.83
CA GLY A 621 -16.39 -32.78 13.02
C GLY A 621 -17.12 -32.25 14.26
N ILE A 622 -17.12 -30.93 14.47
CA ILE A 622 -17.84 -30.30 15.59
C ILE A 622 -19.37 -30.52 15.44
N HIS A 623 -19.91 -30.49 14.22
CA HIS A 623 -21.32 -30.78 13.99
C HIS A 623 -21.66 -32.27 14.14
N ASP A 624 -20.74 -33.17 13.80
CA ASP A 624 -20.90 -34.62 14.01
C ASP A 624 -20.95 -34.95 15.52
N ASP A 625 -20.16 -34.22 16.33
CA ASP A 625 -20.11 -34.36 17.78
C ASP A 625 -21.38 -33.84 18.50
N LYS A 626 -22.23 -33.05 17.83
CA LYS A 626 -23.27 -32.26 18.50
C LYS A 626 -24.28 -33.05 19.33
N GLN A 627 -24.55 -34.30 18.93
CA GLN A 627 -25.47 -35.21 19.65
C GLN A 627 -24.79 -35.91 20.84
N LEU A 628 -23.47 -35.94 20.87
CA LEU A 628 -22.67 -36.58 21.92
C LEU A 628 -22.37 -35.63 23.08
N VAL A 629 -22.54 -34.32 22.89
CA VAL A 629 -22.41 -33.31 23.94
C VAL A 629 -23.75 -33.17 24.66
N VAL A 630 -23.84 -33.69 25.88
CA VAL A 630 -25.05 -33.71 26.71
C VAL A 630 -24.85 -32.84 27.93
N LEU A 631 -25.39 -31.61 27.89
CA LEU A 631 -25.30 -30.59 28.94
C LEU A 631 -26.30 -30.82 30.07
N ASP A 632 -25.92 -30.46 31.31
CA ASP A 632 -26.83 -30.46 32.44
C ASP A 632 -27.85 -29.29 32.37
N GLN A 633 -28.90 -29.37 33.17
CA GLN A 633 -29.98 -28.36 33.15
C GLN A 633 -29.49 -26.95 33.50
N ALA A 634 -28.47 -26.83 34.36
CA ALA A 634 -27.92 -25.53 34.72
C ALA A 634 -27.21 -24.87 33.53
N LEU A 635 -26.38 -25.62 32.78
CA LEU A 635 -25.75 -25.12 31.57
C LEU A 635 -26.74 -24.78 30.47
N LEU A 636 -27.75 -25.63 30.24
CA LEU A 636 -28.80 -25.36 29.26
C LEU A 636 -29.53 -24.04 29.59
N THR A 637 -29.83 -23.82 30.87
CA THR A 637 -30.48 -22.59 31.35
C THR A 637 -29.58 -21.37 31.18
N ARG A 638 -28.29 -21.47 31.52
CA ARG A 638 -27.31 -20.37 31.35
C ARG A 638 -27.08 -20.00 29.90
N LEU A 639 -27.05 -20.99 29.00
CA LEU A 639 -26.90 -20.78 27.57
C LEU A 639 -28.19 -20.34 26.88
N GLY A 640 -29.35 -20.50 27.53
CA GLY A 640 -30.65 -20.20 26.95
C GLY A 640 -31.04 -21.14 25.81
N ILE A 641 -30.64 -22.42 25.89
CA ILE A 641 -30.85 -23.42 24.83
C ILE A 641 -31.57 -24.66 25.37
N GLU A 642 -32.33 -25.33 24.51
CA GLU A 642 -32.99 -26.61 24.88
C GLU A 642 -32.01 -27.78 24.88
N SER A 643 -31.06 -27.79 23.95
CA SER A 643 -29.97 -28.75 23.87
C SER A 643 -28.80 -28.19 23.06
N TRP A 644 -27.59 -28.72 23.27
CA TRP A 644 -26.44 -28.35 22.45
C TRP A 644 -26.68 -28.63 20.97
N ALA A 645 -27.21 -29.80 20.64
CA ALA A 645 -27.53 -30.20 19.27
C ALA A 645 -28.51 -29.25 18.55
N ALA A 646 -29.47 -28.68 19.29
CA ALA A 646 -30.44 -27.72 18.76
C ALA A 646 -29.88 -26.29 18.62
N SER A 647 -28.83 -25.95 19.37
CA SER A 647 -28.16 -24.65 19.28
C SER A 647 -27.31 -24.49 18.02
N LEU A 648 -26.87 -25.60 17.43
CA LEU A 648 -26.09 -25.62 16.20
C LEU A 648 -27.00 -25.81 14.98
N GLU A 649 -26.87 -24.91 14.01
CA GLU A 649 -27.56 -24.99 12.72
C GLU A 649 -27.23 -26.30 11.97
N GLU A 650 -28.09 -26.69 11.02
CA GLU A 650 -27.80 -27.83 10.16
C GLU A 650 -26.63 -27.52 9.22
N PHE A 651 -25.54 -28.29 9.31
CA PHE A 651 -24.33 -28.04 8.53
C PHE A 651 -24.52 -28.45 7.06
N THR A 652 -24.99 -27.49 6.27
CA THR A 652 -25.33 -27.67 4.85
C THR A 652 -24.25 -27.17 3.89
N LEU A 653 -23.16 -26.59 4.42
CA LEU A 653 -22.08 -26.04 3.61
C LEU A 653 -21.35 -27.17 2.85
N PRO A 654 -21.30 -27.15 1.51
CA PRO A 654 -20.58 -28.16 0.75
C PRO A 654 -19.06 -27.95 0.85
N GLN A 655 -18.29 -28.97 0.44
CA GLN A 655 -16.86 -28.84 0.24
C GLN A 655 -16.54 -27.80 -0.85
N ALA A 656 -15.42 -27.11 -0.69
CA ALA A 656 -14.91 -26.14 -1.64
C ALA A 656 -14.32 -26.86 -2.88
N THR A 657 -14.77 -26.47 -4.05
CA THR A 657 -14.34 -26.96 -5.37
C THR A 657 -13.97 -25.78 -6.28
N ASN A 658 -13.38 -26.06 -7.44
CA ASN A 658 -13.08 -25.00 -8.41
C ASN A 658 -14.32 -24.21 -8.84
N ASP A 659 -15.50 -24.85 -8.82
CA ASP A 659 -16.74 -24.29 -9.35
C ASP A 659 -17.47 -23.40 -8.32
N ASN A 660 -17.37 -23.71 -7.03
CA ASN A 660 -18.11 -23.01 -5.96
C ASN A 660 -17.22 -22.13 -5.04
N VAL A 661 -15.89 -22.14 -5.19
CA VAL A 661 -14.97 -21.48 -4.23
C VAL A 661 -15.28 -20.00 -3.99
N ASN A 662 -15.74 -19.27 -5.02
CA ASN A 662 -16.05 -17.85 -4.86
C ASN A 662 -17.27 -17.63 -3.96
N GLU A 663 -18.34 -18.40 -4.16
CA GLU A 663 -19.56 -18.35 -3.33
C GLU A 663 -19.26 -18.88 -1.92
N TRP A 664 -18.47 -19.95 -1.83
CA TRP A 664 -18.03 -20.54 -0.58
C TRP A 664 -17.26 -19.53 0.29
N MET A 665 -16.32 -18.80 -0.30
CA MET A 665 -15.53 -17.77 0.40
C MET A 665 -16.37 -16.58 0.89
N GLN A 666 -17.54 -16.32 0.30
CA GLN A 666 -18.42 -15.24 0.76
C GLN A 666 -19.20 -15.59 2.03
N VAL A 667 -19.42 -16.88 2.29
CA VAL A 667 -20.27 -17.34 3.40
C VAL A 667 -19.48 -17.98 4.55
N ILE A 668 -18.25 -18.43 4.30
CA ILE A 668 -17.46 -19.20 5.27
C ILE A 668 -17.23 -18.47 6.61
N ASP A 669 -17.00 -17.16 6.56
CA ASP A 669 -16.77 -16.37 7.78
C ASP A 669 -18.02 -16.34 8.66
N GLY A 670 -19.22 -16.32 8.06
CA GLY A 670 -20.49 -16.40 8.79
C GLY A 670 -20.63 -17.72 9.54
N TRP A 671 -20.43 -18.85 8.85
CA TRP A 671 -20.48 -20.19 9.43
C TRP A 671 -19.46 -20.35 10.57
N GLY A 672 -18.19 -20.01 10.30
CA GLY A 672 -17.14 -20.18 11.28
C GLY A 672 -17.27 -19.24 12.49
N ASN A 673 -17.71 -17.99 12.30
CA ASN A 673 -17.93 -17.06 13.41
C ASN A 673 -19.15 -17.43 14.26
N SER A 674 -20.24 -17.92 13.65
CA SER A 674 -21.41 -18.42 14.37
C SER A 674 -21.01 -19.60 15.28
N LEU A 675 -20.33 -20.60 14.72
CA LEU A 675 -19.87 -21.77 15.49
C LEU A 675 -18.87 -21.38 16.59
N ALA A 676 -17.93 -20.48 16.29
CA ALA A 676 -16.99 -19.98 17.28
C ALA A 676 -17.67 -19.20 18.42
N ALA A 677 -18.75 -18.47 18.13
CA ALA A 677 -19.54 -17.78 19.15
C ALA A 677 -20.26 -18.77 20.07
N GLN A 678 -20.86 -19.84 19.52
CA GLN A 678 -21.50 -20.90 20.30
C GLN A 678 -20.48 -21.61 21.22
N LEU A 679 -19.32 -22.00 20.69
CA LEU A 679 -18.25 -22.62 21.48
C LEU A 679 -17.70 -21.67 22.56
N SER A 680 -17.51 -20.39 22.24
CA SER A 680 -17.08 -19.39 23.23
C SER A 680 -18.12 -19.20 24.33
N GLY A 681 -19.41 -19.24 23.99
CA GLY A 681 -20.51 -19.22 24.94
C GLY A 681 -20.49 -20.46 25.85
N LEU A 682 -20.26 -21.64 25.27
CA LEU A 682 -20.12 -22.89 26.03
C LEU A 682 -18.94 -22.82 26.99
N CYS A 683 -17.76 -22.34 26.57
CA CYS A 683 -16.60 -22.13 27.45
C CYS A 683 -16.97 -21.26 28.65
N SER A 684 -17.56 -20.08 28.40
CA SER A 684 -17.89 -19.13 29.47
C SER A 684 -18.97 -19.68 30.42
N ALA A 685 -20.03 -20.30 29.90
CA ALA A 685 -21.10 -20.86 30.72
C ALA A 685 -20.60 -22.05 31.56
N THR A 686 -19.72 -22.89 30.99
CA THR A 686 -19.13 -24.04 31.67
C THR A 686 -18.21 -23.63 32.79
N LEU A 687 -17.33 -22.66 32.53
CA LEU A 687 -16.44 -22.11 33.54
C LEU A 687 -17.24 -21.50 34.70
N GLU A 688 -18.26 -20.72 34.39
CA GLU A 688 -19.12 -20.11 35.40
C GLU A 688 -19.86 -21.17 36.25
N GLN A 689 -20.41 -22.21 35.62
CA GLN A 689 -21.09 -23.29 36.34
C GLN A 689 -20.10 -24.11 37.19
N LEU A 690 -18.88 -24.33 36.69
CA LEU A 690 -17.82 -25.01 37.43
C LEU A 690 -17.46 -24.20 38.68
N LEU A 691 -17.20 -22.90 38.56
CA LEU A 691 -16.88 -22.04 39.70
C LEU A 691 -18.02 -21.94 40.71
N HIS A 692 -19.28 -21.90 40.25
CA HIS A 692 -20.44 -21.89 41.13
C HIS A 692 -20.53 -23.19 41.95
N SER A 693 -20.33 -24.33 41.30
CA SER A 693 -20.35 -25.66 41.93
C SER A 693 -19.21 -25.80 42.95
N GLU A 694 -18.03 -25.33 42.60
CA GLU A 694 -16.86 -25.31 43.49
C GLU A 694 -17.06 -24.40 44.70
N ALA A 695 -17.66 -23.22 44.50
CA ALA A 695 -17.98 -22.27 45.56
C ALA A 695 -19.06 -22.81 46.51
N GLU A 696 -20.05 -23.53 45.97
CA GLU A 696 -21.07 -24.23 46.74
C GLU A 696 -20.46 -25.30 47.66
N LEU A 697 -19.63 -26.19 47.10
CA LEU A 697 -18.95 -27.22 47.88
C LEU A 697 -18.02 -26.62 48.94
N ALA A 698 -17.28 -25.57 48.57
CA ALA A 698 -16.44 -24.81 49.49
C ALA A 698 -17.23 -24.16 50.64
N ARG A 699 -18.44 -23.66 50.36
CA ARG A 699 -19.35 -23.10 51.37
C ARG A 699 -19.82 -24.19 52.34
N HIS A 700 -20.25 -25.34 51.83
CA HIS A 700 -20.69 -26.47 52.66
C HIS A 700 -19.55 -27.01 53.56
N LEU A 701 -18.33 -27.11 53.02
CA LEU A 701 -17.16 -27.50 53.80
C LEU A 701 -16.87 -26.51 54.93
N ARG A 702 -16.89 -25.20 54.64
CA ARG A 702 -16.68 -24.14 55.64
C ARG A 702 -17.75 -24.14 56.74
N GLN A 703 -18.99 -24.43 56.38
CA GLN A 703 -20.12 -24.45 57.31
C GLN A 703 -20.33 -25.80 58.01
N HIS A 704 -19.53 -26.81 57.66
CA HIS A 704 -19.65 -28.18 58.17
C HIS A 704 -21.06 -28.77 57.95
N SER A 705 -21.64 -28.48 56.78
CA SER A 705 -22.95 -28.97 56.34
C SER A 705 -22.80 -29.88 55.11
N GLN A 706 -23.83 -30.66 54.78
CA GLN A 706 -23.84 -31.46 53.56
C GLN A 706 -24.52 -30.71 52.40
N PRO A 707 -23.96 -30.77 51.17
CA PRO A 707 -24.63 -30.31 49.98
C PRO A 707 -25.75 -31.29 49.57
N ASP A 708 -26.70 -30.81 48.78
CA ASP A 708 -27.68 -31.66 48.12
C ASP A 708 -27.00 -32.61 47.10
N ALA A 709 -27.74 -33.59 46.58
CA ALA A 709 -27.22 -34.49 45.56
C ALA A 709 -26.84 -33.71 44.29
N ALA A 710 -25.71 -34.08 43.67
CA ALA A 710 -25.22 -33.39 42.49
C ALA A 710 -26.20 -33.55 41.29
N PRO A 711 -26.27 -32.57 40.38
CA PRO A 711 -26.96 -32.74 39.12
C PRO A 711 -26.38 -33.89 38.28
N ALA A 712 -27.12 -34.31 37.26
CA ALA A 712 -26.61 -35.29 36.31
C ALA A 712 -25.32 -34.76 35.64
N PRO A 713 -24.26 -35.58 35.55
CA PRO A 713 -23.00 -35.15 34.97
C PRO A 713 -23.16 -34.84 33.49
N THR A 714 -22.50 -33.76 33.08
CA THR A 714 -22.38 -33.40 31.66
C THR A 714 -21.48 -34.40 30.94
N GLN A 715 -21.70 -34.62 29.64
CA GLN A 715 -20.93 -35.55 28.83
C GLN A 715 -20.47 -34.93 27.52
N VAL A 716 -19.31 -35.37 27.02
CA VAL A 716 -18.72 -35.01 25.73
C VAL A 716 -18.29 -36.27 24.97
N PRO A 717 -17.96 -36.19 23.66
CA PRO A 717 -17.37 -37.32 22.95
C PRO A 717 -16.14 -37.89 23.65
N GLN A 718 -15.98 -39.22 23.66
CA GLN A 718 -14.79 -39.87 24.24
C GLN A 718 -13.48 -39.48 23.53
N ARG A 719 -13.57 -39.04 22.28
CA ARG A 719 -12.44 -38.57 21.48
C ARG A 719 -12.88 -37.37 20.66
N TYR A 720 -12.08 -36.32 20.71
CA TYR A 720 -12.21 -35.12 19.92
C TYR A 720 -10.80 -34.58 19.62
N THR A 721 -10.71 -33.67 18.66
CA THR A 721 -9.43 -33.06 18.30
C THR A 721 -8.96 -32.14 19.41
N THR A 722 -7.75 -32.39 19.92
CA THR A 722 -7.06 -31.51 20.87
C THR A 722 -5.98 -30.72 20.15
N LEU A 723 -5.90 -29.43 20.48
CA LEU A 723 -4.91 -28.51 19.95
C LEU A 723 -4.14 -27.85 21.11
N LEU A 724 -2.93 -28.34 21.38
CA LEU A 724 -2.05 -27.77 22.41
C LEU A 724 -1.35 -26.48 21.90
N PRO A 725 -1.03 -25.52 22.79
CA PRO A 725 -0.22 -24.36 22.42
C PRO A 725 1.10 -24.78 21.75
N GLY A 726 1.42 -24.16 20.61
CA GLY A 726 2.60 -24.48 19.80
C GLY A 726 2.38 -25.57 18.75
N GLN A 727 1.26 -26.29 18.79
CA GLN A 727 0.89 -27.29 17.78
C GLN A 727 -0.02 -26.73 16.66
N GLU A 728 -0.23 -25.41 16.64
CA GLU A 728 -1.04 -24.74 15.62
C GLU A 728 -0.51 -24.98 14.19
N ARG A 729 -1.42 -24.91 13.21
CA ARG A 729 -1.11 -25.06 11.80
C ARG A 729 -0.05 -24.05 11.38
N LYS A 730 1.01 -24.54 10.72
CA LYS A 730 2.12 -23.70 10.26
C LYS A 730 1.63 -22.69 9.23
N ARG A 731 1.69 -21.41 9.59
CA ARG A 731 1.37 -20.29 8.69
C ARG A 731 2.55 -19.91 7.83
N GLN A 732 2.29 -19.45 6.61
CA GLN A 732 3.34 -18.93 5.75
C GLN A 732 3.67 -17.50 6.18
N LEU A 733 4.86 -17.35 6.77
CA LEU A 733 5.39 -16.04 7.21
C LEU A 733 6.26 -15.36 6.13
N LYS A 734 6.69 -16.11 5.11
CA LYS A 734 7.56 -15.60 4.04
C LYS A 734 6.97 -15.93 2.68
N LEU A 735 6.88 -14.91 1.83
CA LEU A 735 6.51 -15.05 0.42
C LEU A 735 7.57 -15.86 -0.36
N ASP A 736 7.16 -16.59 -1.41
CA ASP A 736 8.10 -17.29 -2.28
C ASP A 736 9.02 -16.28 -3.00
N TRP A 737 10.19 -16.69 -3.49
CA TRP A 737 11.12 -15.82 -4.18
C TRP A 737 10.47 -15.06 -5.34
N TRP A 738 9.60 -15.73 -6.10
CA TRP A 738 8.87 -15.09 -7.20
C TRP A 738 7.87 -14.05 -6.71
N ASP A 739 7.09 -14.35 -5.67
CA ASP A 739 6.15 -13.41 -5.06
C ASP A 739 6.89 -12.21 -4.46
N ARG A 740 8.05 -12.47 -3.83
CA ARG A 740 8.94 -11.42 -3.31
C ARG A 740 9.49 -10.56 -4.42
N PHE A 741 9.83 -11.13 -5.58
CA PHE A 741 10.22 -10.36 -6.76
C PHE A 741 9.05 -9.52 -7.28
N GLN A 742 7.86 -10.08 -7.42
CA GLN A 742 6.67 -9.38 -7.92
C GLN A 742 6.20 -8.25 -6.99
N ILE A 743 6.24 -8.49 -5.66
CA ILE A 743 5.78 -7.54 -4.64
C ILE A 743 6.94 -6.64 -4.15
N ALA A 744 8.16 -6.83 -4.68
CA ALA A 744 9.39 -6.17 -4.22
C ALA A 744 9.63 -6.29 -2.69
N ASP A 745 9.49 -7.50 -2.16
CA ASP A 745 9.70 -7.79 -0.74
C ASP A 745 11.17 -8.11 -0.42
N GLY A 746 11.83 -7.12 0.20
CA GLY A 746 13.23 -7.15 0.60
C GLY A 746 14.18 -6.51 -0.42
N ALA A 747 15.38 -6.12 0.05
CA ALA A 747 16.32 -5.29 -0.72
C ALA A 747 16.81 -5.95 -2.02
N LEU A 748 17.13 -7.26 -2.00
CA LEU A 748 17.58 -7.98 -3.19
C LEU A 748 16.48 -8.09 -4.25
N ALA A 749 15.27 -8.49 -3.85
CA ALA A 749 14.12 -8.61 -4.76
C ALA A 749 13.77 -7.24 -5.36
N THR A 750 13.75 -6.19 -4.54
CA THR A 750 13.56 -4.80 -4.99
C THR A 750 14.63 -4.38 -5.99
N GLY A 751 15.90 -4.65 -5.72
CA GLY A 751 17.02 -4.32 -6.60
C GLY A 751 16.95 -5.03 -7.95
N MET A 752 16.64 -6.33 -7.95
CA MET A 752 16.46 -7.10 -9.19
C MET A 752 15.27 -6.59 -10.00
N ARG A 753 14.13 -6.35 -9.34
CA ARG A 753 12.91 -5.85 -10.00
C ARG A 753 13.15 -4.47 -10.62
N LEU A 754 13.87 -3.59 -9.92
CA LEU A 754 14.28 -2.28 -10.43
C LEU A 754 15.20 -2.40 -11.64
N LEU A 755 16.18 -3.31 -11.59
CA LEU A 755 17.10 -3.55 -12.70
C LEU A 755 16.36 -4.03 -13.95
N VAL A 756 15.51 -5.06 -13.82
CA VAL A 756 14.74 -5.62 -14.94
C VAL A 756 13.79 -4.57 -15.52
N ALA A 757 13.05 -3.85 -14.66
CA ALA A 757 12.16 -2.79 -15.09
C ALA A 757 12.92 -1.65 -15.78
N GLY A 758 14.06 -1.23 -15.22
CA GLY A 758 14.92 -0.19 -15.76
C GLY A 758 15.51 -0.56 -17.13
N LEU A 759 15.94 -1.82 -17.33
CA LEU A 759 16.41 -2.30 -18.62
C LEU A 759 15.31 -2.27 -19.68
N ILE A 760 14.09 -2.70 -19.34
CA ILE A 760 12.95 -2.69 -20.27
C ILE A 760 12.57 -1.25 -20.64
N VAL A 761 12.44 -0.36 -19.64
CA VAL A 761 12.14 1.06 -19.89
C VAL A 761 13.25 1.70 -20.72
N GLY A 762 14.52 1.47 -20.37
CA GLY A 762 15.67 1.97 -21.13
C GLY A 762 15.69 1.49 -22.58
N ALA A 763 15.35 0.22 -22.83
CA ALA A 763 15.22 -0.30 -24.19
C ALA A 763 14.10 0.39 -24.98
N VAL A 764 12.92 0.62 -24.37
CA VAL A 764 11.80 1.33 -25.00
C VAL A 764 12.16 2.78 -25.33
N LEU A 765 12.80 3.49 -24.40
CA LEU A 765 13.26 4.87 -24.60
C LEU A 765 14.34 4.93 -25.70
N GLY A 766 15.30 4.00 -25.68
CA GLY A 766 16.39 3.91 -26.67
C GLY A 766 15.87 3.63 -28.08
N PHE A 767 14.92 2.71 -28.24
CA PHE A 767 14.32 2.40 -29.54
C PHE A 767 13.61 3.61 -30.17
N GLY A 768 12.98 4.46 -29.34
CA GLY A 768 12.36 5.71 -29.80
C GLY A 768 13.36 6.79 -30.25
N SER A 769 14.62 6.72 -29.80
CA SER A 769 15.67 7.67 -30.19
C SER A 769 16.46 7.26 -31.45
N LEU A 770 16.44 5.98 -31.81
CA LEU A 770 17.20 5.42 -32.92
C LEU A 770 16.49 5.51 -34.28
N THR A 771 15.21 5.92 -34.33
CA THR A 771 14.50 6.19 -35.58
C THR A 771 14.80 7.60 -36.11
N GLY A 772 16.08 7.96 -36.23
CA GLY A 772 16.50 9.08 -37.05
C GLY A 772 16.29 8.68 -38.51
N VAL A 773 15.32 9.30 -39.19
CA VAL A 773 15.00 8.97 -40.58
C VAL A 773 16.08 9.57 -41.47
N ASP A 774 17.08 8.77 -41.85
CA ASP A 774 18.01 9.14 -42.91
C ASP A 774 17.22 9.48 -44.18
N THR A 775 17.38 10.71 -44.68
CA THR A 775 16.69 11.13 -45.91
C THR A 775 17.53 10.73 -47.11
N LYS A 776 16.93 10.02 -48.07
CA LYS A 776 17.61 9.58 -49.29
C LYS A 776 17.59 10.68 -50.35
N VAL A 777 18.74 10.94 -50.96
CA VAL A 777 18.91 11.86 -52.10
C VAL A 777 19.41 11.06 -53.30
N ALA A 778 18.60 10.98 -54.35
CA ALA A 778 19.02 10.42 -55.64
C ALA A 778 19.73 11.50 -56.45
N VAL A 779 21.03 11.34 -56.65
CA VAL A 779 21.86 12.25 -57.43
C VAL A 779 21.98 11.70 -58.85
N TYR A 780 21.68 12.51 -59.86
CA TYR A 780 21.87 12.17 -61.27
C TYR A 780 22.83 13.14 -61.93
N ASN A 781 23.86 12.59 -62.56
CA ASN A 781 24.85 13.34 -63.30
C ASN A 781 24.53 13.28 -64.80
N GLY A 782 23.94 14.36 -65.33
CA GLY A 782 23.66 14.49 -66.75
C GLY A 782 24.88 14.85 -67.62
N LEU A 783 26.05 15.12 -67.04
CA LEU A 783 27.23 15.60 -67.79
C LEU A 783 28.06 14.45 -68.36
N GLY A 784 28.80 14.75 -69.43
CA GLY A 784 29.80 13.89 -70.05
C GLY A 784 31.14 13.82 -69.29
N THR A 785 31.17 14.13 -68.00
CA THR A 785 32.34 13.94 -67.13
C THR A 785 31.90 13.39 -65.77
N ALA A 786 32.80 12.71 -65.07
CA ALA A 786 32.53 12.26 -63.70
C ALA A 786 32.60 13.44 -62.72
N VAL A 787 31.66 13.46 -61.77
CA VAL A 787 31.53 14.53 -60.78
C VAL A 787 31.62 13.98 -59.36
N LEU A 788 32.32 14.71 -58.50
CA LEU A 788 32.30 14.49 -57.06
C LEU A 788 31.21 15.37 -56.44
N VAL A 789 30.16 14.74 -55.94
CA VAL A 789 29.04 15.42 -55.26
C VAL A 789 29.22 15.30 -53.76
N ARG A 790 29.15 16.44 -53.08
CA ARG A 790 29.16 16.54 -51.62
C ARG A 790 27.84 17.12 -51.13
N ILE A 791 27.19 16.43 -50.20
CA ILE A 791 25.98 16.89 -49.51
C ILE A 791 26.23 16.80 -48.01
N GLY A 792 26.45 17.95 -47.36
CA GLY A 792 26.95 17.98 -45.98
C GLY A 792 28.28 17.25 -45.85
N ASP A 793 28.35 16.25 -44.97
CA ASP A 793 29.56 15.44 -44.73
C ASP A 793 29.69 14.24 -45.67
N GLN A 794 28.66 13.95 -46.47
CA GLN A 794 28.67 12.81 -47.38
C GLN A 794 29.22 13.20 -48.75
N MET A 795 30.06 12.33 -49.32
CA MET A 795 30.63 12.50 -50.65
C MET A 795 30.39 11.25 -51.50
N SER A 796 30.02 11.45 -52.76
CA SER A 796 29.88 10.36 -53.73
C SER A 796 30.41 10.79 -55.09
N VAL A 797 31.13 9.89 -55.76
CA VAL A 797 31.53 10.08 -57.16
C VAL A 797 30.42 9.52 -58.04
N VAL A 798 29.87 10.36 -58.90
CA VAL A 798 28.83 9.98 -59.86
C VAL A 798 29.45 10.05 -61.25
N GLY A 799 29.49 8.91 -61.95
CA GLY A 799 30.04 8.82 -63.31
C GLY A 799 29.21 9.61 -64.34
N PRO A 800 29.72 9.79 -65.57
CA PRO A 800 28.97 10.46 -66.62
C PRO A 800 27.66 9.72 -66.93
N TYR A 801 26.57 10.45 -67.11
CA TYR A 801 25.22 9.93 -67.41
C TYR A 801 24.71 8.87 -66.44
N SER A 802 25.16 8.91 -65.19
CA SER A 802 24.85 7.90 -64.17
C SER A 802 24.26 8.52 -62.92
N SER A 803 23.79 7.68 -62.00
CA SER A 803 23.18 8.09 -60.74
C SER A 803 23.85 7.44 -59.53
N ALA A 804 23.66 8.06 -58.37
CA ALA A 804 24.01 7.49 -57.07
C ALA A 804 22.97 7.90 -56.01
N GLU A 805 22.73 7.04 -55.02
CA GLU A 805 21.88 7.37 -53.87
C GLU A 805 22.75 7.72 -52.65
N ILE A 806 22.51 8.87 -52.04
CA ILE A 806 23.22 9.34 -50.84
C ILE A 806 22.22 9.47 -49.69
N LYS A 807 22.53 8.88 -48.54
CA LYS A 807 21.75 9.06 -47.30
C LYS A 807 22.28 10.26 -46.53
N VAL A 808 21.41 11.23 -46.26
CA VAL A 808 21.80 12.52 -45.68
C VAL A 808 20.90 12.86 -44.50
N GLY A 809 21.51 13.26 -43.39
CA GLY A 809 20.84 14.00 -42.32
C GLY A 809 20.84 15.50 -42.64
N PHE A 810 19.70 16.05 -43.04
CA PHE A 810 19.60 17.48 -43.36
C PHE A 810 19.56 18.32 -42.08
N ALA A 811 20.51 19.25 -41.96
CA ALA A 811 20.43 20.39 -41.05
C ALA A 811 19.93 21.62 -41.83
N SER A 812 19.45 22.66 -41.14
CA SER A 812 18.86 23.85 -41.76
C SER A 812 19.76 24.60 -42.75
N ASN A 813 21.07 24.34 -42.75
CA ASN A 813 22.07 24.95 -43.64
C ASN A 813 22.93 23.92 -44.42
N THR A 814 22.43 22.71 -44.67
CA THR A 814 23.22 21.70 -45.42
C THR A 814 23.59 22.22 -46.82
N GLU A 815 24.88 22.37 -47.10
CA GLU A 815 25.39 22.78 -48.41
C GLU A 815 25.50 21.57 -49.36
N VAL A 816 25.07 21.76 -50.61
CA VAL A 816 25.25 20.82 -51.72
C VAL A 816 26.25 21.43 -52.70
N SER A 817 27.27 20.67 -53.07
CA SER A 817 28.27 21.09 -54.07
C SER A 817 28.66 19.97 -55.02
N ALA A 818 28.86 20.28 -56.29
CA ALA A 818 29.42 19.38 -57.29
C ALA A 818 30.74 19.93 -57.83
N ARG A 819 31.74 19.06 -57.95
CA ARG A 819 33.08 19.39 -58.48
C ARG A 819 33.51 18.36 -59.51
N THR A 820 34.38 18.74 -60.44
CA THR A 820 35.10 17.76 -61.27
C THR A 820 36.04 16.93 -60.41
N LEU A 821 36.50 15.77 -60.91
CA LEU A 821 37.51 14.96 -60.20
C LEU A 821 38.86 15.68 -60.04
N THR A 822 39.12 16.72 -60.84
CA THR A 822 40.30 17.59 -60.74
C THR A 822 40.13 18.74 -59.74
N GLY A 823 38.93 18.88 -59.14
CA GLY A 823 38.65 19.83 -58.06
C GLY A 823 37.98 21.15 -58.48
N GLU A 824 37.70 21.34 -59.77
CA GLU A 824 37.02 22.54 -60.27
C GLU A 824 35.55 22.58 -59.83
N LEU A 825 35.08 23.76 -59.43
CA LEU A 825 33.72 23.93 -58.92
C LEU A 825 32.71 24.03 -60.06
N ILE A 826 31.78 23.07 -60.13
CA ILE A 826 30.66 23.07 -61.09
C ILE A 826 29.54 23.95 -60.54
N GLU A 827 29.07 23.66 -59.32
CA GLU A 827 28.06 24.46 -58.64
C GLU A 827 28.06 24.26 -57.12
N THR A 828 27.43 25.18 -56.39
CA THR A 828 27.15 25.08 -54.96
C THR A 828 25.86 25.82 -54.63
N PHE A 829 25.02 25.24 -53.78
CA PHE A 829 23.77 25.83 -53.32
C PHE A 829 23.28 25.21 -52.00
N THR A 830 22.31 25.86 -51.35
CA THR A 830 21.59 25.32 -50.19
C THR A 830 20.18 24.93 -50.65
N PRO A 831 19.76 23.65 -50.55
CA PRO A 831 18.44 23.21 -50.98
C PRO A 831 17.36 23.66 -49.98
N SER A 832 16.18 23.99 -50.48
CA SER A 832 14.98 24.19 -49.65
C SER A 832 14.39 22.82 -49.28
N VAL A 833 14.60 22.37 -48.05
CA VAL A 833 14.06 21.11 -47.53
C VAL A 833 12.79 21.41 -46.74
N SER A 834 11.63 21.12 -47.31
CA SER A 834 10.32 21.47 -46.72
C SER A 834 9.76 20.39 -45.79
N ASN A 835 10.23 19.13 -45.90
CA ASN A 835 9.83 18.01 -45.03
C ASN A 835 10.94 16.94 -44.93
N THR A 836 11.26 16.49 -43.72
CA THR A 836 12.15 15.34 -43.44
C THR A 836 11.35 14.04 -43.54
N GLY A 837 11.53 13.30 -44.64
CA GLY A 837 10.78 12.06 -44.94
C GLY A 837 10.49 11.82 -46.43
N LEU A 838 10.85 12.74 -47.32
CA LEU A 838 10.70 12.62 -48.79
C LEU A 838 12.03 12.21 -49.46
N HIS A 839 11.97 11.48 -50.57
CA HIS A 839 13.12 11.26 -51.45
C HIS A 839 13.37 12.51 -52.29
N TYR A 840 14.56 13.10 -52.16
CA TYR A 840 14.97 14.27 -52.94
C TYR A 840 15.78 13.84 -54.16
N VAL A 841 15.67 14.60 -55.25
CA VAL A 841 16.43 14.39 -56.47
C VAL A 841 17.34 15.59 -56.73
N TYR A 842 18.63 15.31 -56.92
CA TYR A 842 19.63 16.30 -57.31
C TYR A 842 20.11 16.02 -58.73
N ASN A 843 19.80 16.94 -59.64
CA ASN A 843 20.23 16.90 -61.04
C ASN A 843 21.41 17.85 -61.24
N VAL A 844 22.61 17.29 -61.39
CA VAL A 844 23.86 18.05 -61.39
C VAL A 844 23.86 19.08 -62.52
N ALA A 845 24.11 20.34 -62.16
CA ALA A 845 24.08 21.53 -63.00
C ALA A 845 22.74 21.79 -63.73
N GLY A 846 21.67 21.05 -63.42
CA GLY A 846 20.49 20.99 -64.27
C GLY A 846 20.83 20.57 -65.70
N ALA A 847 21.82 19.69 -65.86
CA ALA A 847 22.38 19.33 -67.17
C ALA A 847 21.45 18.41 -67.98
N SER A 848 20.48 17.76 -67.34
CA SER A 848 19.61 16.79 -68.03
C SER A 848 18.13 17.04 -67.75
N PRO A 849 17.26 16.98 -68.77
CA PRO A 849 15.82 16.87 -68.57
C PRO A 849 15.43 15.58 -67.87
N LEU A 850 14.46 15.66 -66.97
CA LEU A 850 13.92 14.55 -66.20
C LEU A 850 12.53 14.17 -66.72
N VAL A 851 12.26 12.87 -66.80
CA VAL A 851 10.98 12.32 -67.26
C VAL A 851 10.46 11.36 -66.21
N ALA A 852 9.25 11.64 -65.71
CA ALA A 852 8.52 10.72 -64.84
C ALA A 852 7.52 9.93 -65.70
N TRP A 853 7.63 8.60 -65.69
CA TRP A 853 6.76 7.72 -66.45
C TRP A 853 6.41 6.48 -65.64
N THR A 854 5.39 5.75 -66.10
CA THR A 854 4.89 4.57 -65.40
C THR A 854 5.13 3.32 -66.25
N ALA A 855 5.91 2.38 -65.75
CA ALA A 855 6.05 1.05 -66.33
C ALA A 855 4.81 0.22 -65.98
N SER A 856 3.97 -0.05 -66.98
CA SER A 856 2.75 -0.82 -66.84
C SER A 856 2.97 -2.28 -67.23
N TYR A 857 2.53 -3.20 -66.38
CA TYR A 857 2.66 -4.64 -66.59
C TYR A 857 1.28 -5.29 -66.63
N GLY A 858 1.11 -6.27 -67.51
CA GLY A 858 -0.15 -7.02 -67.65
C GLY A 858 -1.27 -6.15 -68.22
N ASN A 859 -2.42 -6.12 -67.55
CA ASN A 859 -3.59 -5.34 -67.98
C ASN A 859 -3.65 -3.90 -67.40
N ALA A 860 -2.57 -3.40 -66.82
CA ALA A 860 -2.51 -2.05 -66.29
C ALA A 860 -2.51 -0.99 -67.41
N ALA A 861 -3.28 0.08 -67.24
CA ALA A 861 -3.32 1.18 -68.21
C ALA A 861 -1.96 1.88 -68.29
N GLU A 862 -1.53 2.28 -69.49
CA GLU A 862 -0.36 3.15 -69.67
C GLU A 862 -0.75 4.59 -69.33
N GLU A 863 0.11 5.26 -68.55
CA GLU A 863 -0.01 6.69 -68.27
C GLU A 863 0.98 7.46 -69.12
N GLU A 864 0.56 8.61 -69.65
CA GLU A 864 1.46 9.44 -70.46
C GLU A 864 2.65 9.95 -69.64
N PRO A 865 3.88 9.88 -70.18
CA PRO A 865 5.06 10.42 -69.52
C PRO A 865 4.93 11.91 -69.22
N ARG A 866 5.30 12.30 -68.01
CA ARG A 866 5.37 13.70 -67.59
C ARG A 866 6.81 14.21 -67.71
N PHE A 867 7.02 15.15 -68.60
CA PHE A 867 8.29 15.85 -68.78
C PHE A 867 8.44 16.96 -67.72
N LEU A 868 9.50 16.87 -66.91
CA LEU A 868 9.73 17.78 -65.78
C LEU A 868 10.71 18.91 -66.11
N GLY A 869 11.24 18.94 -67.34
CA GLY A 869 12.35 19.84 -67.72
C GLY A 869 13.63 19.46 -66.97
N ALA A 870 14.55 20.42 -66.78
CA ALA A 870 15.83 20.18 -66.09
C ALA A 870 15.93 20.91 -64.72
N PRO A 871 15.06 20.60 -63.75
CA PRO A 871 15.14 21.20 -62.42
C PRO A 871 16.42 20.72 -61.73
N ARG A 872 17.15 21.65 -61.10
CA ARG A 872 18.36 21.33 -60.33
C ARG A 872 18.06 20.51 -59.08
N TRP A 873 16.97 20.83 -58.38
CA TRP A 873 16.56 20.16 -57.15
C TRP A 873 15.04 20.05 -57.11
N LEU A 874 14.52 18.86 -56.81
CA LEU A 874 13.09 18.62 -56.65
C LEU A 874 12.80 17.51 -55.64
N ASP A 875 11.59 17.53 -55.09
CA ASP A 875 10.98 16.36 -54.45
C ASP A 875 10.29 15.50 -55.52
N ALA A 876 10.56 14.19 -55.51
CA ALA A 876 9.96 13.27 -56.48
C ALA A 876 9.54 11.97 -55.80
N ARG A 877 8.44 11.39 -56.31
CA ARG A 877 7.91 10.09 -55.87
C ARG A 877 8.02 9.11 -57.02
N ALA A 878 9.03 8.25 -56.97
CA ALA A 878 9.23 7.17 -57.91
C ALA A 878 9.58 5.88 -57.14
N ASP A 879 9.29 4.73 -57.75
CA ASP A 879 9.69 3.43 -57.23
C ASP A 879 11.10 3.06 -57.73
N PHE A 880 11.50 3.60 -58.89
CA PHE A 880 12.84 3.48 -59.47
C PHE A 880 13.37 4.87 -59.86
N PHE A 881 14.56 5.23 -59.36
CA PHE A 881 15.22 6.49 -59.66
C PHE A 881 16.45 6.21 -60.53
N PHE A 882 16.41 6.68 -61.78
CA PHE A 882 17.51 6.59 -62.76
C PHE A 882 18.02 5.17 -62.99
N SER A 883 17.13 4.19 -62.85
CA SER A 883 17.39 2.78 -63.07
C SER A 883 16.21 2.16 -63.79
N ASP A 884 16.49 1.14 -64.59
CA ASP A 884 15.46 0.46 -65.35
C ASP A 884 14.54 -0.32 -64.42
N PRO A 885 13.22 -0.25 -64.61
CA PRO A 885 12.28 -1.10 -63.90
C PRO A 885 12.45 -2.56 -64.37
N PRO A 886 12.08 -3.56 -63.57
CA PRO A 886 12.24 -4.97 -63.93
C PRO A 886 11.49 -5.34 -65.22
N GLU A 887 12.04 -6.22 -66.06
CA GLU A 887 11.40 -6.62 -67.34
C GLU A 887 10.06 -7.36 -67.15
N SER A 888 9.85 -8.01 -66.00
CA SER A 888 8.57 -8.64 -65.65
C SER A 888 8.33 -8.65 -64.15
N ILE A 889 7.06 -8.67 -63.73
CA ILE A 889 6.65 -8.74 -62.32
C ILE A 889 5.55 -9.78 -62.12
N SER A 890 5.52 -10.43 -60.96
CA SER A 890 4.42 -11.32 -60.56
C SER A 890 3.39 -10.54 -59.73
N SER A 891 2.13 -10.53 -60.19
CA SER A 891 1.03 -9.83 -59.51
C SER A 891 -0.22 -10.72 -59.40
N LYS A 892 -0.90 -10.66 -58.25
CA LYS A 892 -2.15 -11.41 -58.00
C LYS A 892 -3.38 -10.77 -58.68
N SER A 893 -3.29 -9.52 -59.13
CA SER A 893 -4.40 -8.74 -59.71
C SER A 893 -4.41 -8.69 -61.24
N GLY A 894 -3.49 -9.39 -61.92
CA GLY A 894 -3.40 -9.43 -63.39
C GLY A 894 -2.68 -8.24 -64.05
N GLY A 895 -2.38 -7.18 -63.29
CA GLY A 895 -1.58 -6.05 -63.74
C GLY A 895 -1.06 -5.21 -62.56
N ALA A 896 -0.02 -4.43 -62.80
CA ALA A 896 0.57 -3.51 -61.84
C ALA A 896 1.38 -2.40 -62.55
N GLN A 897 1.57 -1.29 -61.85
CA GLN A 897 2.32 -0.12 -62.32
C GLN A 897 3.54 0.13 -61.44
N ARG A 898 4.63 0.62 -62.02
CA ARG A 898 5.80 1.13 -61.29
C ARG A 898 6.18 2.51 -61.82
N ARG A 899 6.33 3.48 -60.92
CA ARG A 899 6.73 4.84 -61.27
C ARG A 899 8.25 4.88 -61.43
N VAL A 900 8.71 5.39 -62.55
CA VAL A 900 10.12 5.49 -62.89
C VAL A 900 10.46 6.95 -63.16
N LEU A 901 11.57 7.42 -62.59
CA LEU A 901 12.15 8.70 -62.93
C LEU A 901 13.43 8.47 -63.73
N SER A 902 13.44 8.89 -64.98
CA SER A 902 14.61 8.76 -65.88
C SER A 902 15.23 10.12 -66.16
N GLY A 903 16.55 10.14 -66.32
CA GLY A 903 17.29 11.29 -66.82
C GLY A 903 17.67 11.05 -68.27
N MET A 904 17.56 12.08 -69.10
CA MET A 904 17.75 11.99 -70.55
C MET A 904 19.12 12.54 -71.00
N GLY A 905 20.14 12.53 -70.12
CA GLY A 905 21.39 13.27 -70.35
C GLY A 905 22.31 12.66 -71.41
N ASP A 906 22.17 11.37 -71.68
CA ASP A 906 22.95 10.59 -72.65
C ASP A 906 22.43 10.68 -74.09
N GLY A 907 21.30 11.35 -74.30
CA GLY A 907 20.73 11.59 -75.63
C GLY A 907 21.55 12.54 -76.52
N THR A 908 21.17 12.65 -77.79
CA THR A 908 21.76 13.65 -78.69
C THR A 908 21.36 15.07 -78.28
N PRO A 909 22.16 16.12 -78.56
CA PRO A 909 21.83 17.49 -78.16
C PRO A 909 20.44 17.94 -78.61
N GLU A 910 19.98 17.53 -79.79
CA GLU A 910 18.63 17.84 -80.27
C GLU A 910 17.52 17.17 -79.45
N GLU A 911 17.72 15.92 -79.02
CA GLU A 911 16.76 15.18 -78.18
C GLU A 911 16.70 15.77 -76.77
N VAL A 912 17.86 16.06 -76.18
CA VAL A 912 17.96 16.69 -74.86
C VAL A 912 17.30 18.06 -74.87
N LEU A 913 17.57 18.89 -75.88
CA LEU A 913 17.03 20.24 -75.95
C LEU A 913 15.52 20.29 -76.27
N LYS A 914 14.98 19.31 -77.00
CA LYS A 914 13.52 19.17 -77.20
C LYS A 914 12.77 18.95 -75.88
N LEU A 915 13.42 18.33 -74.90
CA LEU A 915 12.86 18.04 -73.59
C LEU A 915 13.16 19.11 -72.54
N ALA A 916 13.90 20.16 -72.91
CA ALA A 916 14.09 21.33 -72.06
C ALA A 916 12.74 22.05 -71.89
N GLY A 917 12.31 22.28 -70.65
CA GLY A 917 10.98 22.81 -70.37
C GLY A 917 10.78 24.26 -70.83
N ASN A 918 11.86 25.00 -71.07
CA ASN A 918 11.85 26.35 -71.65
C ASN A 918 13.23 26.71 -72.23
N GLU A 919 13.31 27.84 -72.91
CA GLU A 919 14.54 28.32 -73.55
C GLU A 919 15.67 28.59 -72.53
N ALA A 920 15.36 29.11 -71.35
CA ALA A 920 16.35 29.35 -70.30
C ALA A 920 17.02 28.05 -69.82
N GLN A 921 16.24 26.96 -69.68
CA GLN A 921 16.75 25.63 -69.38
C GLN A 921 17.59 25.08 -70.53
N ALA A 922 17.14 25.26 -71.78
CA ALA A 922 17.91 24.84 -72.96
C ALA A 922 19.29 25.53 -73.00
N GLN A 923 19.34 26.85 -72.76
CA GLN A 923 20.59 27.61 -72.66
C GLN A 923 21.48 27.14 -71.50
N GLN A 924 20.89 26.82 -70.35
CA GLN A 924 21.60 26.28 -69.19
C GLN A 924 22.23 24.91 -69.50
N ILE A 925 21.48 23.99 -70.10
CA ILE A 925 21.95 22.66 -70.51
C ILE A 925 23.12 22.80 -71.50
N ILE A 926 22.95 23.62 -72.55
CA ILE A 926 24.00 23.87 -73.56
C ILE A 926 25.29 24.36 -72.89
N ARG A 927 25.18 25.36 -72.00
CA ARG A 927 26.35 25.92 -71.29
C ARG A 927 26.99 24.91 -70.34
N ALA A 928 26.20 24.09 -69.67
CA ALA A 928 26.69 23.06 -68.76
C ALA A 928 27.51 22.00 -69.53
N HIS A 929 26.95 21.43 -70.59
CA HIS A 929 27.63 20.44 -71.42
C HIS A 929 28.84 21.01 -72.16
N ALA A 930 28.73 22.18 -72.79
CA ALA A 930 29.85 22.78 -73.54
C ALA A 930 31.07 23.10 -72.66
N ARG A 931 30.83 23.37 -71.36
CA ARG A 931 31.86 23.70 -70.38
C ARG A 931 32.45 22.49 -69.69
N TRP A 932 31.62 21.50 -69.33
CA TRP A 932 32.02 20.44 -68.41
C TRP A 932 32.15 19.06 -69.07
N ASP A 933 31.60 18.84 -70.26
CA ASP A 933 31.76 17.55 -70.95
C ASP A 933 33.22 17.35 -71.40
N GLU A 934 33.71 16.12 -71.23
CA GLU A 934 35.04 15.77 -71.71
C GLU A 934 35.09 15.82 -73.25
N PRO A 935 36.19 16.31 -73.86
CA PRO A 935 36.31 16.46 -75.31
C PRO A 935 36.07 15.17 -76.12
N ASN A 936 36.24 14.00 -75.50
CA ASN A 936 36.12 12.70 -76.13
C ASN A 936 34.70 12.08 -76.02
N THR A 937 33.74 12.78 -75.42
CA THR A 937 32.35 12.31 -75.36
C THR A 937 31.62 12.51 -76.69
N ALA A 938 30.68 11.62 -77.00
CA ALA A 938 30.05 11.48 -78.31
C ALA A 938 29.36 12.76 -78.84
N ASN A 939 29.07 13.75 -77.97
CA ASN A 939 28.35 14.96 -78.32
C ASN A 939 29.05 16.28 -77.89
N ALA A 940 30.25 16.25 -77.28
CA ALA A 940 30.91 17.45 -76.76
C ALA A 940 31.18 18.52 -77.84
N GLY A 941 31.55 18.11 -79.06
CA GLY A 941 31.76 19.03 -80.19
C GLY A 941 30.47 19.74 -80.63
N LEU A 942 29.34 19.02 -80.61
CA LEU A 942 28.02 19.57 -80.93
C LEU A 942 27.55 20.55 -79.85
N TRP A 943 27.73 20.21 -78.56
CA TRP A 943 27.40 21.12 -77.46
C TRP A 943 28.20 22.42 -77.52
N LYS A 944 29.50 22.36 -77.84
CA LYS A 944 30.32 23.57 -78.09
C LYS A 944 29.81 24.40 -79.26
N THR A 945 29.31 23.75 -80.31
CA THR A 945 28.73 24.43 -81.48
C THR A 945 27.41 25.14 -81.11
N HIS A 946 26.55 24.48 -80.33
CA HIS A 946 25.33 25.11 -79.79
C HIS A 946 25.65 26.28 -78.85
N ALA A 947 26.69 26.18 -78.01
CA ALA A 947 27.11 27.28 -77.13
C ALA A 947 27.65 28.47 -77.93
N GLN A 948 28.46 28.23 -78.97
CA GLN A 948 28.94 29.29 -79.87
C GLN A 948 27.80 29.98 -80.62
N ALA A 949 26.74 29.25 -80.97
CA ALA A 949 25.55 29.81 -81.59
C ALA A 949 24.72 30.68 -80.63
N LEU A 950 24.71 30.37 -79.32
CA LEU A 950 24.09 31.19 -78.29
C LEU A 950 24.83 32.52 -78.05
N ASP A 951 26.16 32.52 -78.20
CA ASP A 951 27.01 33.70 -77.94
C ASP A 951 27.26 34.57 -79.19
N ALA A 952 26.68 34.21 -80.35
CA ALA A 952 26.80 34.98 -81.59
C ALA A 952 25.90 36.24 -81.57
N PRO A 953 26.44 37.45 -81.81
CA PRO A 953 25.66 38.68 -81.74
C PRO A 953 24.72 38.81 -82.95
N GLY A 954 23.43 38.55 -82.73
CA GLY A 954 22.35 38.98 -83.64
C GLY A 954 21.36 37.89 -84.06
N LYS A 955 20.47 37.50 -83.14
CA LYS A 955 19.06 37.14 -83.42
C LYS A 955 18.30 36.98 -82.09
N ALA A 956 17.37 37.90 -81.86
CA ALA A 956 16.20 37.74 -80.99
C ALA A 956 14.97 37.65 -81.91
N PRO A 957 13.83 37.07 -81.50
CA PRO A 957 13.53 36.48 -80.20
C PRO A 957 13.76 34.98 -80.12
#